data_AF-A0A965RUP8-F1
#
_entry.id   AF-A0A965RUP8-F1
#
_cell.length_a   1.000
_cell.length_b   1.000
_cell.length_c   1.000
_cell.angle_alpha   90.00
_cell.angle_beta   90.00
_cell.angle_gamma   90.00
#
_symmetry.space_group_name_H-M   'P 1'
#
loop_
_entity.id
_entity.type
_entity.pdbx_description
1 polymer ?
#
loop_
_entity_poly.entity_id
_entity_poly.type
_entity_poly.pdbx_seq_one_letter_code
_entity_poly.pdbx_strand_id
1 'polypeptide(L)'
;GVNSINGTNFDCSSGNLTPYPYLKASFLGQKSQYGVYLEDMGTTMIGGTTSNSFNNLEMGIYATNCNKVITLKNSFTNINSLCPIPNACNSTSTGWCMFFNTVNYILVGSETNASQGNIFSDSYNGIGINNTNKFEVYNNSFNNILSPIPSNFGIYVSIFIGNYGSNIGDLGEDNYIKNNTFTNFNRGIYYTNNFSNSLTISQNKMSTFNETSSSGINVFNNTRPQTILIEKNIFNENTNQFGRVAINIENAVATNGTNITVKRNTIRNVRNGIRLSLYNNVKILENSSNYTSIGTTKAGIYFPTTAPTATTITTGIKLQGCNGTSVRSNSIQRTNYTSSPLNGFSELTSTQALYMFGIYVGENSTNSNIIDNTTLKMGTGIYIIGNNNFPTTIRCNQMKFHPVGLHMNGFIGDQGSLTSPQDNQWSIVTPGAKGIIRNGSTPKFFTRSYSMPFMPDPNTQFNPPGTAITINSATGGYNCVEGCANPPCALPGGLLQAITTTGEYVLLSEQELKTLDIELYKSLKITPYTYDEYSEEGEKYQEFMDSMDMTNANKIYELEEELATKDTISAQQKLDAFEAYGDVELNYKKVFEVYINTWMKGKYELEAQDSSYLREIANQSPRVAGNAVYMARVMLSIDTIDTETYSAKSMTQSNNLLFEQLKLYPNPGSEYIHYQLPIIENETGIVRIIDVSGKIITEWEVNNEKTIGSVDVSKYSKGVYFFELQLTNDKFIVKKMIVK
;
A
#
# COMPACT_ATOMS: atom_id res chain seq x y z
N GLY A 1 -33.27 -21.30 24.35
CA GLY A 1 -33.65 -19.89 24.51
C GLY A 1 -34.14 -19.67 25.91
N VAL A 2 -33.65 -18.61 26.55
CA VAL A 2 -34.20 -18.05 27.79
C VAL A 2 -34.39 -16.57 27.46
N ASN A 3 -35.63 -16.13 27.29
CA ASN A 3 -35.88 -14.74 26.93
C ASN A 3 -35.87 -13.87 28.20
N SER A 4 -35.10 -12.79 28.17
CA SER A 4 -35.02 -11.73 29.18
C SER A 4 -34.86 -12.19 30.64
N ILE A 5 -33.61 -12.45 31.07
CA ILE A 5 -33.24 -12.38 32.50
C ILE A 5 -31.97 -11.53 32.63
N ASN A 6 -32.01 -10.49 33.46
CA ASN A 6 -30.85 -9.66 33.76
C ASN A 6 -29.92 -10.38 34.76
N GLY A 7 -28.68 -10.66 34.36
CA GLY A 7 -27.59 -11.06 35.27
C GLY A 7 -27.49 -12.56 35.59
N THR A 8 -27.74 -13.44 34.63
CA THR A 8 -27.55 -14.89 34.82
C THR A 8 -26.10 -15.33 34.64
N ASN A 9 -25.51 -15.94 35.67
CA ASN A 9 -24.30 -16.76 35.54
C ASN A 9 -24.70 -18.19 35.18
N PHE A 10 -24.22 -18.71 34.05
CA PHE A 10 -24.37 -20.12 33.69
C PHE A 10 -23.20 -20.94 34.25
N ASP A 11 -23.43 -21.54 35.42
CA ASP A 11 -22.54 -22.50 36.08
C ASP A 11 -23.21 -23.86 36.21
N CYS A 12 -22.77 -24.82 35.38
CA CYS A 12 -23.30 -26.18 35.33
C CYS A 12 -23.08 -26.98 36.63
N SER A 13 -22.23 -26.53 37.56
CA SER A 13 -22.02 -27.21 38.84
C SER A 13 -23.22 -27.17 39.80
N SER A 14 -24.17 -26.25 39.57
CA SER A 14 -25.31 -26.01 40.47
C SER A 14 -26.49 -26.99 40.31
N GLY A 15 -26.48 -27.85 39.28
CA GLY A 15 -27.45 -28.94 39.07
C GLY A 15 -28.92 -28.55 38.83
N ASN A 16 -29.29 -27.28 39.05
CA ASN A 16 -30.66 -26.78 39.07
C ASN A 16 -30.91 -25.72 37.99
N LEU A 17 -30.61 -26.05 36.74
CA LEU A 17 -31.45 -25.56 35.65
C LEU A 17 -32.71 -26.42 35.66
N THR A 18 -33.85 -25.87 36.11
CA THR A 18 -35.14 -26.51 35.90
C THR A 18 -35.32 -26.72 34.39
N PRO A 19 -35.38 -27.97 33.90
CA PRO A 19 -35.42 -28.21 32.47
C PRO A 19 -36.74 -27.65 31.93
N TYR A 20 -36.65 -26.66 31.04
CA TYR A 20 -37.76 -26.38 30.14
C TYR A 20 -38.08 -27.70 29.40
N PRO A 21 -39.34 -28.17 29.38
CA PRO A 21 -39.69 -29.58 29.16
C PRO A 21 -39.46 -30.14 27.74
N TYR A 22 -38.66 -29.46 26.91
CA TYR A 22 -38.40 -29.81 25.51
C TYR A 22 -36.93 -30.10 25.17
N LEU A 23 -35.98 -29.93 26.10
CA LEU A 23 -34.60 -30.41 25.91
C LEU A 23 -34.50 -31.92 26.17
N LYS A 24 -35.02 -32.72 25.23
CA LYS A 24 -34.62 -34.13 25.13
C LYS A 24 -33.15 -34.20 24.73
N ALA A 25 -32.39 -35.08 25.38
CA ALA A 25 -31.08 -35.48 24.87
C ALA A 25 -31.23 -35.97 23.42
N SER A 26 -30.27 -35.63 22.56
CA SER A 26 -30.30 -36.07 21.18
C SER A 26 -30.26 -37.60 21.11
N PHE A 27 -30.99 -38.19 20.16
CA PHE A 27 -30.95 -39.64 19.96
C PHE A 27 -29.52 -40.08 19.63
N LEU A 28 -29.18 -41.34 19.92
CA LEU A 28 -27.87 -41.90 19.63
C LEU A 28 -27.54 -41.72 18.13
N GLY A 29 -26.59 -40.84 17.81
CA GLY A 29 -26.23 -40.47 16.44
C GLY A 29 -26.69 -39.08 15.96
N GLN A 30 -27.46 -38.32 16.74
CA GLN A 30 -27.80 -36.93 16.45
C GLN A 30 -26.94 -35.95 17.27
N LYS A 31 -26.45 -34.87 16.64
CA LYS A 31 -25.84 -33.72 17.32
C LYS A 31 -26.93 -32.76 17.79
N SER A 32 -26.70 -32.01 18.87
CA SER A 32 -27.48 -30.78 19.08
C SER A 32 -26.90 -29.65 18.24
N GLN A 33 -27.78 -28.78 17.75
CA GLN A 33 -27.43 -27.64 16.91
C GLN A 33 -26.61 -26.60 17.69
N TYR A 34 -26.95 -26.38 18.97
CA TYR A 34 -26.31 -25.42 19.87
C TYR A 34 -26.03 -26.06 21.23
N GLY A 35 -24.97 -25.62 21.91
CA GLY A 35 -24.75 -25.86 23.34
C GLY A 35 -25.42 -24.80 24.21
N VAL A 36 -25.18 -23.52 23.91
CA VAL A 36 -25.88 -22.37 24.48
C VAL A 36 -26.37 -21.47 23.35
N TYR A 37 -27.57 -20.93 23.49
CA TYR A 37 -28.17 -19.95 22.59
C TYR A 37 -28.73 -18.78 23.41
N LEU A 38 -28.16 -17.59 23.21
CA LEU A 38 -28.58 -16.32 23.84
C LEU A 38 -29.19 -15.39 22.80
N GLU A 39 -30.30 -14.74 23.15
CA GLU A 39 -31.01 -13.78 22.32
C GLU A 39 -31.62 -12.71 23.23
N ASP A 40 -31.45 -11.43 22.88
CA ASP A 40 -31.98 -10.25 23.60
C ASP A 40 -31.64 -10.23 25.11
N MET A 41 -30.42 -10.67 25.48
CA MET A 41 -29.95 -10.75 26.86
C MET A 41 -29.15 -9.50 27.29
N GLY A 42 -29.20 -9.20 28.60
CA GLY A 42 -28.42 -8.11 29.22
C GLY A 42 -26.92 -8.46 29.34
N THR A 43 -26.43 -8.56 30.58
CA THR A 43 -25.09 -9.12 30.85
C THR A 43 -25.21 -10.62 31.15
N THR A 44 -24.45 -11.45 30.44
CA THR A 44 -24.41 -12.91 30.63
C THR A 44 -22.96 -13.39 30.75
N MET A 45 -22.70 -14.28 31.72
CA MET A 45 -21.41 -14.95 31.88
C MET A 45 -21.56 -16.47 31.71
N ILE A 46 -20.66 -17.07 30.93
CA ILE A 46 -20.61 -18.52 30.69
C ILE A 46 -19.24 -19.05 31.17
N GLY A 47 -19.27 -19.86 32.22
CA GLY A 47 -18.07 -20.34 32.93
C GLY A 47 -17.53 -19.32 33.93
N GLY A 48 -16.25 -19.42 34.29
CA GLY A 48 -15.60 -18.52 35.25
C GLY A 48 -14.74 -19.27 36.26
N THR A 49 -15.29 -19.51 37.46
CA THR A 49 -14.66 -20.36 38.49
C THR A 49 -14.61 -21.82 38.05
N THR A 50 -15.76 -22.33 37.56
CA THR A 50 -15.92 -23.65 36.95
C THR A 50 -15.64 -23.60 35.44
N SER A 51 -15.38 -24.77 34.86
CA SER A 51 -15.15 -24.96 33.42
C SER A 51 -16.30 -25.73 32.80
N ASN A 52 -16.93 -25.19 31.75
CA ASN A 52 -17.89 -25.95 30.94
C ASN A 52 -17.17 -26.70 29.82
N SER A 53 -17.76 -27.80 29.35
CA SER A 53 -17.26 -28.57 28.21
C SER A 53 -18.35 -28.72 27.15
N PHE A 54 -18.04 -28.29 25.94
CA PHE A 54 -18.87 -28.35 24.75
C PHE A 54 -18.23 -29.36 23.79
N ASN A 55 -18.86 -30.51 23.58
CA ASN A 55 -18.29 -31.58 22.75
C ASN A 55 -19.29 -32.08 21.71
N ASN A 56 -18.81 -32.30 20.48
CA ASN A 56 -19.54 -32.94 19.39
C ASN A 56 -20.85 -32.24 18.97
N LEU A 57 -20.85 -30.91 18.98
CA LEU A 57 -22.00 -30.06 18.59
C LEU A 57 -21.83 -29.56 17.15
N GLU A 58 -22.88 -28.92 16.61
CA GLU A 58 -22.75 -28.10 15.39
C GLU A 58 -22.28 -26.68 15.71
N MET A 59 -22.67 -26.14 16.86
CA MET A 59 -22.17 -24.89 17.43
C MET A 59 -22.06 -24.98 18.96
N GLY A 60 -21.03 -24.37 19.55
CA GLY A 60 -20.88 -24.26 21.00
C GLY A 60 -21.82 -23.20 21.60
N ILE A 61 -21.45 -21.91 21.47
CA ILE A 61 -22.22 -20.77 21.96
C ILE A 61 -22.69 -19.91 20.77
N TYR A 62 -24.00 -19.71 20.64
CA TYR A 62 -24.58 -18.61 19.84
C TYR A 62 -25.02 -17.49 20.78
N ALA A 63 -24.73 -16.24 20.41
CA ALA A 63 -25.33 -15.08 21.05
C ALA A 63 -25.71 -14.02 20.01
N THR A 64 -26.96 -13.59 20.02
CA THR A 64 -27.45 -12.50 19.18
C THR A 64 -28.10 -11.38 20.02
N ASN A 65 -27.97 -10.13 19.58
CA ASN A 65 -28.63 -8.95 20.19
C ASN A 65 -28.37 -8.78 21.71
N CYS A 66 -27.23 -9.23 22.21
CA CYS A 66 -26.92 -9.18 23.64
C CYS A 66 -26.17 -7.91 24.01
N ASN A 67 -26.42 -7.33 25.19
CA ASN A 67 -25.64 -6.17 25.62
C ASN A 67 -24.19 -6.55 25.98
N LYS A 68 -23.99 -7.61 26.75
CA LYS A 68 -22.65 -8.01 27.19
C LYS A 68 -22.54 -9.52 27.38
N VAL A 69 -21.57 -10.15 26.72
CA VAL A 69 -21.29 -11.59 26.87
C VAL A 69 -19.85 -11.81 27.30
N ILE A 70 -19.67 -12.53 28.41
CA ILE A 70 -18.37 -12.92 28.97
C ILE A 70 -18.25 -14.45 28.91
N THR A 71 -17.20 -14.98 28.29
CA THR A 71 -16.93 -16.43 28.23
C THR A 71 -15.55 -16.76 28.80
N LEU A 72 -15.52 -17.53 29.90
CA LEU A 72 -14.29 -17.83 30.65
C LEU A 72 -14.15 -19.33 30.89
N LYS A 73 -12.94 -19.86 30.71
CA LYS A 73 -12.55 -21.21 31.15
C LYS A 73 -13.37 -22.36 30.53
N ASN A 74 -13.94 -22.17 29.34
CA ASN A 74 -14.72 -23.19 28.65
C ASN A 74 -13.83 -24.02 27.71
N SER A 75 -14.17 -25.29 27.50
CA SER A 75 -13.54 -26.17 26.51
C SER A 75 -14.52 -26.49 25.38
N PHE A 76 -14.05 -26.43 24.13
CA PHE A 76 -14.82 -26.75 22.92
C PHE A 76 -14.07 -27.77 22.09
N THR A 77 -14.71 -28.90 21.78
CA THR A 77 -14.07 -30.04 21.12
C THR A 77 -15.01 -30.65 20.09
N ASN A 78 -14.51 -31.03 18.91
CA ASN A 78 -15.31 -31.62 17.82
C ASN A 78 -16.53 -30.78 17.39
N ILE A 79 -16.44 -29.45 17.46
CA ILE A 79 -17.50 -28.53 17.00
C ILE A 79 -17.43 -28.43 15.48
N ASN A 80 -18.10 -29.38 14.83
CA ASN A 80 -17.95 -29.70 13.42
C ASN A 80 -19.33 -29.83 12.79
N SER A 81 -19.58 -29.06 11.73
CA SER A 81 -20.83 -29.12 10.96
C SER A 81 -20.97 -30.49 10.29
N LEU A 82 -21.97 -31.28 10.70
CA LEU A 82 -22.42 -32.45 9.95
C LEU A 82 -23.64 -32.04 9.13
N CYS A 83 -23.43 -31.25 8.09
CA CYS A 83 -24.45 -31.03 7.07
C CYS A 83 -24.27 -32.06 5.94
N PRO A 84 -25.01 -33.20 5.93
CA PRO A 84 -24.87 -34.21 4.89
C PRO A 84 -25.49 -33.80 3.53
N ILE A 85 -26.02 -32.58 3.42
CA ILE A 85 -26.71 -32.07 2.23
C ILE A 85 -25.92 -30.87 1.67
N PRO A 86 -25.10 -31.04 0.61
CA PRO A 86 -24.17 -30.02 0.13
C PRO A 86 -24.77 -28.65 -0.25
N ASN A 87 -26.08 -28.58 -0.51
CA ASN A 87 -26.74 -27.39 -1.07
C ASN A 87 -27.68 -26.65 -0.09
N ALA A 88 -27.87 -27.16 1.14
CA ALA A 88 -28.80 -26.57 2.11
C ALA A 88 -28.12 -25.63 3.13
N CYS A 89 -26.79 -25.70 3.27
CA CYS A 89 -26.04 -25.09 4.36
C CYS A 89 -25.32 -23.78 3.99
N ASN A 90 -26.02 -22.90 3.26
CA ASN A 90 -25.54 -21.53 2.97
C ASN A 90 -25.57 -20.59 4.20
N SER A 91 -26.09 -21.03 5.35
CA SER A 91 -25.97 -20.28 6.61
C SER A 91 -24.53 -20.35 7.13
N THR A 92 -23.86 -19.20 7.19
CA THR A 92 -22.47 -18.99 7.65
C THR A 92 -22.19 -19.37 9.12
N SER A 93 -23.17 -19.95 9.81
CA SER A 93 -23.23 -20.16 11.24
C SER A 93 -22.91 -21.59 11.72
N THR A 94 -22.65 -22.58 10.86
CA THR A 94 -22.33 -23.94 11.36
C THR A 94 -20.82 -24.16 11.59
N GLY A 95 -20.46 -24.97 12.59
CA GLY A 95 -19.07 -25.33 12.90
C GLY A 95 -18.29 -24.31 13.75
N TRP A 96 -18.97 -23.41 14.47
CA TRP A 96 -18.33 -22.41 15.34
C TRP A 96 -18.35 -22.82 16.81
N CYS A 97 -17.21 -22.78 17.49
CA CYS A 97 -17.17 -22.92 18.94
C CYS A 97 -17.91 -21.77 19.64
N MET A 98 -17.71 -20.53 19.17
CA MET A 98 -18.49 -19.36 19.58
C MET A 98 -18.86 -18.53 18.35
N PHE A 99 -20.09 -18.05 18.28
CA PHE A 99 -20.54 -17.09 17.27
C PHE A 99 -21.37 -15.98 17.92
N PHE A 100 -20.85 -14.76 17.87
CA PHE A 100 -21.48 -13.56 18.41
C PHE A 100 -21.94 -12.67 17.28
N ASN A 101 -23.20 -12.22 17.33
CA ASN A 101 -23.82 -11.39 16.30
C ASN A 101 -24.57 -10.24 16.96
N THR A 102 -24.24 -8.98 16.64
CA THR A 102 -24.94 -7.83 17.25
C THR A 102 -24.83 -7.85 18.78
N VAL A 103 -23.62 -8.03 19.31
CA VAL A 103 -23.34 -8.00 20.76
C VAL A 103 -22.57 -6.73 21.08
N ASN A 104 -23.03 -5.87 22.01
CA ASN A 104 -22.35 -4.58 22.21
C ASN A 104 -20.93 -4.75 22.76
N TYR A 105 -20.74 -5.59 23.80
CA TYR A 105 -19.42 -5.91 24.35
C TYR A 105 -19.20 -7.41 24.55
N ILE A 106 -18.08 -7.91 24.03
CA ILE A 106 -17.65 -9.30 24.14
C ILE A 106 -16.32 -9.37 24.91
N LEU A 107 -16.24 -10.28 25.89
CA LEU A 107 -14.99 -10.68 26.55
C LEU A 107 -14.83 -12.20 26.48
N VAL A 108 -13.79 -12.68 25.77
CA VAL A 108 -13.46 -14.11 25.66
C VAL A 108 -12.11 -14.38 26.31
N GLY A 109 -12.13 -15.03 27.48
CA GLY A 109 -10.98 -15.21 28.34
C GLY A 109 -10.71 -13.98 29.22
N SER A 110 -9.50 -13.87 29.77
CA SER A 110 -9.15 -12.85 30.77
C SER A 110 -7.73 -12.38 30.53
N GLU A 111 -7.47 -11.08 30.52
CA GLU A 111 -6.12 -10.53 30.27
C GLU A 111 -5.14 -10.90 31.40
N THR A 112 -5.59 -10.78 32.66
CA THR A 112 -4.74 -10.90 33.85
C THR A 112 -4.59 -12.33 34.36
N ASN A 113 -5.46 -13.26 33.94
CA ASN A 113 -5.46 -14.63 34.42
C ASN A 113 -5.58 -15.65 33.28
N ALA A 114 -4.44 -16.18 32.83
CA ALA A 114 -4.39 -17.17 31.75
C ALA A 114 -5.16 -18.48 32.05
N SER A 115 -5.41 -18.81 33.32
CA SER A 115 -6.23 -20.00 33.68
C SER A 115 -7.74 -19.83 33.41
N GLN A 116 -8.18 -18.61 33.05
CA GLN A 116 -9.54 -18.33 32.60
C GLN A 116 -9.66 -18.31 31.05
N GLY A 117 -8.57 -18.58 30.32
CA GLY A 117 -8.62 -18.78 28.87
C GLY A 117 -9.52 -19.95 28.48
N ASN A 118 -10.18 -19.83 27.33
CA ASN A 118 -10.96 -20.90 26.74
C ASN A 118 -10.06 -21.80 25.87
N ILE A 119 -10.43 -23.07 25.73
CA ILE A 119 -9.72 -24.06 24.91
C ILE A 119 -10.63 -24.45 23.74
N PHE A 120 -10.11 -24.38 22.53
CA PHE A 120 -10.78 -24.76 21.30
C PHE A 120 -9.96 -25.85 20.62
N SER A 121 -10.52 -27.03 20.40
CA SER A 121 -9.82 -28.19 19.83
C SER A 121 -10.62 -28.91 18.75
N ASP A 122 -9.95 -29.37 17.70
CA ASP A 122 -10.48 -30.33 16.71
C ASP A 122 -11.83 -29.90 16.09
N SER A 123 -11.96 -28.59 15.87
CA SER A 123 -13.22 -27.91 15.51
C SER A 123 -13.05 -27.10 14.23
N TYR A 124 -14.12 -26.91 13.46
CA TYR A 124 -14.02 -26.23 12.16
C TYR A 124 -13.64 -24.75 12.31
N ASN A 125 -14.25 -24.03 13.24
CA ASN A 125 -13.93 -22.63 13.54
C ASN A 125 -13.93 -22.37 15.05
N GLY A 126 -13.10 -21.43 15.49
CA GLY A 126 -13.06 -20.97 16.89
C GLY A 126 -14.15 -19.93 17.19
N ILE A 127 -13.79 -18.65 17.11
CA ILE A 127 -14.66 -17.53 17.48
C ILE A 127 -15.06 -16.71 16.24
N GLY A 128 -16.36 -16.55 15.99
CA GLY A 128 -16.91 -15.59 15.03
C GLY A 128 -17.48 -14.37 15.75
N ILE A 129 -17.09 -13.16 15.32
CA ILE A 129 -17.58 -11.89 15.87
C ILE A 129 -18.12 -11.02 14.74
N ASN A 130 -19.44 -10.79 14.78
CA ASN A 130 -20.17 -9.95 13.85
C ASN A 130 -20.89 -8.82 14.60
N ASN A 131 -20.96 -7.63 13.97
CA ASN A 131 -21.81 -6.49 14.38
C ASN A 131 -21.63 -6.04 15.84
N THR A 132 -20.38 -6.11 16.33
CA THR A 132 -20.02 -5.82 17.73
C THR A 132 -19.34 -4.46 17.87
N ASN A 133 -19.67 -3.71 18.93
CA ASN A 133 -19.05 -2.40 19.17
C ASN A 133 -17.66 -2.54 19.80
N LYS A 134 -17.50 -3.48 20.74
CA LYS A 134 -16.22 -3.75 21.40
C LYS A 134 -16.01 -5.25 21.65
N PHE A 135 -14.82 -5.76 21.33
CA PHE A 135 -14.41 -7.12 21.71
C PHE A 135 -12.99 -7.19 22.28
N GLU A 136 -12.85 -8.10 23.23
CA GLU A 136 -11.61 -8.40 23.96
C GLU A 136 -11.41 -9.92 23.99
N VAL A 137 -10.32 -10.42 23.40
CA VAL A 137 -10.03 -11.87 23.30
C VAL A 137 -8.64 -12.15 23.87
N TYR A 138 -8.59 -12.75 25.06
CA TYR A 138 -7.38 -12.89 25.87
C TYR A 138 -7.05 -14.33 26.30
N ASN A 139 -5.76 -14.71 26.18
CA ASN A 139 -5.19 -15.93 26.76
C ASN A 139 -5.89 -17.26 26.35
N ASN A 140 -6.57 -17.32 25.20
CA ASN A 140 -7.23 -18.54 24.73
C ASN A 140 -6.27 -19.47 23.96
N SER A 141 -6.62 -20.75 23.87
CA SER A 141 -5.85 -21.77 23.14
C SER A 141 -6.68 -22.37 22.01
N PHE A 142 -6.17 -22.32 20.78
CA PHE A 142 -6.77 -22.85 19.57
C PHE A 142 -5.88 -23.96 19.00
N ASN A 143 -6.36 -25.20 18.97
CA ASN A 143 -5.61 -26.37 18.53
C ASN A 143 -6.39 -27.13 17.45
N ASN A 144 -5.75 -27.53 16.36
CA ASN A 144 -6.39 -28.29 15.27
C ASN A 144 -7.67 -27.60 14.74
N ILE A 145 -7.63 -26.27 14.53
CA ILE A 145 -8.77 -25.53 13.93
C ILE A 145 -8.73 -25.69 12.41
N LEU A 146 -9.27 -26.83 11.98
CA LEU A 146 -9.20 -27.36 10.63
C LEU A 146 -10.59 -27.80 10.15
N SER A 147 -10.88 -27.52 8.89
CA SER A 147 -12.02 -28.10 8.15
C SER A 147 -11.58 -28.36 6.70
N PRO A 148 -12.29 -29.25 5.97
CA PRO A 148 -12.01 -29.52 4.56
C PRO A 148 -12.27 -28.32 3.63
N ILE A 149 -12.99 -27.28 4.09
CA ILE A 149 -13.31 -26.09 3.30
C ILE A 149 -12.21 -25.02 3.50
N PRO A 150 -11.74 -24.29 2.48
CA PRO A 150 -10.64 -23.32 2.60
C PRO A 150 -10.93 -22.02 3.39
N SER A 151 -12.10 -21.92 4.04
CA SER A 151 -12.62 -20.70 4.68
C SER A 151 -12.74 -20.82 6.21
N ASN A 152 -11.75 -21.40 6.88
CA ASN A 152 -11.79 -21.63 8.34
C ASN A 152 -10.89 -20.68 9.12
N PHE A 153 -11.31 -20.38 10.35
CA PHE A 153 -10.71 -19.34 11.17
C PHE A 153 -10.61 -19.76 12.65
N GLY A 154 -9.46 -19.52 13.27
CA GLY A 154 -9.32 -19.52 14.73
C GLY A 154 -10.15 -18.40 15.35
N ILE A 155 -9.94 -17.17 14.87
CA ILE A 155 -10.79 -16.01 15.13
C ILE A 155 -11.16 -15.37 13.79
N TYR A 156 -12.46 -15.15 13.58
CA TYR A 156 -13.02 -14.39 12.48
C TYR A 156 -13.77 -13.19 13.04
N VAL A 157 -13.41 -12.01 12.58
CA VAL A 157 -14.09 -10.76 12.89
C VAL A 157 -14.57 -10.19 11.56
N SER A 158 -15.88 -10.12 11.38
CA SER A 158 -16.51 -9.59 10.17
C SER A 158 -17.73 -8.81 10.56
N ILE A 159 -17.59 -7.50 10.58
CA ILE A 159 -18.59 -6.64 11.17
C ILE A 159 -19.19 -5.82 10.05
N PHE A 160 -20.49 -6.05 9.83
CA PHE A 160 -21.24 -5.50 8.73
C PHE A 160 -22.11 -4.39 9.29
N ILE A 161 -21.69 -3.15 9.09
CA ILE A 161 -22.56 -1.98 9.31
C ILE A 161 -23.59 -2.01 8.18
N GLY A 162 -24.62 -2.84 8.34
CA GLY A 162 -25.83 -2.76 7.53
C GLY A 162 -26.52 -1.42 7.74
N ASN A 163 -27.53 -1.11 6.92
CA ASN A 163 -28.27 0.16 6.91
C ASN A 163 -29.09 0.48 8.19
N TYR A 164 -28.73 -0.09 9.35
CA TYR A 164 -29.31 0.19 10.66
C TYR A 164 -28.86 1.55 11.23
N GLY A 165 -29.33 2.62 10.61
CA GLY A 165 -29.37 3.97 11.18
C GLY A 165 -28.04 4.70 11.29
N SER A 166 -28.05 5.98 10.91
CA SER A 166 -26.92 6.92 10.97
C SER A 166 -26.47 7.31 12.40
N ASN A 167 -26.84 6.55 13.43
CA ASN A 167 -26.72 6.92 14.85
C ASN A 167 -25.88 5.92 15.68
N ILE A 168 -25.01 5.12 15.04
CA ILE A 168 -23.90 4.49 15.76
C ILE A 168 -22.85 5.59 16.01
N GLY A 169 -23.06 6.38 17.06
CA GLY A 169 -22.13 7.44 17.48
C GLY A 169 -20.76 6.87 17.84
N ASP A 170 -19.72 7.71 17.77
CA ASP A 170 -18.31 7.33 17.92
C ASP A 170 -18.08 6.26 18.99
N LEU A 171 -17.83 5.03 18.54
CA LEU A 171 -17.55 3.88 19.38
C LEU A 171 -16.09 3.96 19.87
N GLY A 172 -15.79 4.94 20.72
CA GLY A 172 -14.43 5.32 21.13
C GLY A 172 -13.65 4.32 21.99
N GLU A 173 -13.96 3.01 21.92
CA GLU A 173 -13.24 1.96 22.66
C GLU A 173 -12.48 1.02 21.72
N ASP A 174 -11.22 0.78 22.09
CA ASP A 174 -10.28 -0.09 21.37
C ASP A 174 -10.67 -1.57 21.44
N ASN A 175 -10.38 -2.32 20.37
CA ASN A 175 -10.56 -3.77 20.29
C ASN A 175 -9.23 -4.51 20.48
N TYR A 176 -9.28 -5.68 21.13
CA TYR A 176 -8.07 -6.42 21.55
C TYR A 176 -8.12 -7.91 21.21
N ILE A 177 -7.06 -8.42 20.59
CA ILE A 177 -6.77 -9.86 20.48
C ILE A 177 -5.35 -10.12 20.97
N LYS A 178 -5.21 -10.65 22.19
CA LYS A 178 -3.91 -10.65 22.89
C LYS A 178 -3.60 -11.93 23.68
N ASN A 179 -2.32 -12.33 23.67
CA ASN A 179 -1.79 -13.51 24.37
C ASN A 179 -2.44 -14.86 24.00
N ASN A 180 -3.14 -14.97 22.87
CA ASN A 180 -3.75 -16.24 22.44
C ASN A 180 -2.71 -17.17 21.79
N THR A 181 -2.90 -18.48 21.90
CA THR A 181 -2.06 -19.50 21.26
C THR A 181 -2.83 -20.23 20.18
N PHE A 182 -2.26 -20.36 18.99
CA PHE A 182 -2.82 -21.07 17.84
C PHE A 182 -1.86 -22.15 17.37
N THR A 183 -2.37 -23.37 17.19
CA THR A 183 -1.61 -24.55 16.76
C THR A 183 -2.41 -25.32 15.72
N ASN A 184 -1.79 -25.64 14.58
CA ASN A 184 -2.38 -26.45 13.50
C ASN A 184 -3.72 -25.89 12.99
N PHE A 185 -3.67 -24.79 12.23
CA PHE A 185 -4.86 -24.05 11.78
C PHE A 185 -4.81 -23.64 10.30
N ASN A 186 -5.97 -23.37 9.69
CA ASN A 186 -6.02 -22.82 8.33
C ASN A 186 -5.80 -21.29 8.32
N ARG A 187 -6.56 -20.50 9.08
CA ARG A 187 -6.31 -19.05 9.28
C ARG A 187 -6.39 -18.72 10.77
N GLY A 188 -5.42 -17.97 11.28
CA GLY A 188 -5.31 -17.71 12.72
C GLY A 188 -6.33 -16.66 13.15
N ILE A 189 -6.05 -15.41 12.79
CA ILE A 189 -6.95 -14.26 12.94
C ILE A 189 -7.28 -13.74 11.54
N TYR A 190 -8.56 -13.57 11.24
CA TYR A 190 -9.04 -12.92 10.02
C TYR A 190 -9.99 -11.79 10.41
N TYR A 191 -9.58 -10.56 10.09
CA TYR A 191 -10.32 -9.35 10.36
C TYR A 191 -10.71 -8.69 9.04
N THR A 192 -11.99 -8.42 8.85
CA THR A 192 -12.53 -7.80 7.64
C THR A 192 -13.56 -6.72 7.94
N ASN A 193 -13.69 -5.78 7.00
CA ASN A 193 -14.69 -4.71 6.92
C ASN A 193 -14.36 -3.42 7.71
N ASN A 194 -15.31 -2.49 7.68
CA ASN A 194 -15.11 -1.04 7.83
C ASN A 194 -15.51 -0.50 9.21
N PHE A 195 -14.52 -0.25 10.07
CA PHE A 195 -14.73 0.34 11.39
C PHE A 195 -14.12 1.73 11.55
N SER A 196 -14.61 2.44 12.57
CA SER A 196 -14.00 3.61 13.22
C SER A 196 -12.96 3.24 14.28
N ASN A 197 -13.10 2.06 14.91
CA ASN A 197 -12.40 1.73 16.15
C ASN A 197 -10.99 1.23 15.89
N SER A 198 -10.09 1.47 16.84
CA SER A 198 -8.76 0.86 16.79
C SER A 198 -8.81 -0.65 17.05
N LEU A 199 -7.81 -1.36 16.54
CA LEU A 199 -7.61 -2.79 16.76
C LEU A 199 -6.16 -3.08 17.13
N THR A 200 -5.93 -3.68 18.29
CA THR A 200 -4.62 -4.18 18.72
C THR A 200 -4.58 -5.71 18.72
N ILE A 201 -3.78 -6.29 17.81
CA ILE A 201 -3.46 -7.71 17.76
C ILE A 201 -2.04 -7.89 18.29
N SER A 202 -1.88 -8.38 19.54
CA SER A 202 -0.55 -8.42 20.16
C SER A 202 -0.20 -9.66 20.98
N GLN A 203 1.08 -9.99 21.05
CA GLN A 203 1.61 -11.07 21.89
C GLN A 203 1.02 -12.47 21.64
N ASN A 204 0.33 -12.70 20.51
CA ASN A 204 -0.23 -14.00 20.17
C ASN A 204 0.89 -14.95 19.67
N LYS A 205 0.79 -16.23 20.02
CA LYS A 205 1.65 -17.31 19.50
C LYS A 205 0.90 -18.09 18.44
N MET A 206 1.50 -18.30 17.28
CA MET A 206 0.88 -18.99 16.14
C MET A 206 1.86 -20.03 15.60
N SER A 207 1.42 -21.26 15.39
CA SER A 207 2.28 -22.37 14.97
C SER A 207 1.59 -23.35 14.04
N THR A 208 2.29 -23.75 12.97
CA THR A 208 1.86 -24.74 11.96
C THR A 208 0.54 -24.35 11.27
N PHE A 209 0.62 -23.80 10.07
CA PHE A 209 -0.57 -23.40 9.31
C PHE A 209 -0.49 -23.74 7.82
N ASN A 210 -1.63 -24.13 7.23
CA ASN A 210 -1.71 -24.85 5.95
C ASN A 210 -1.10 -24.11 4.75
N GLU A 211 -0.04 -24.63 4.14
CA GLU A 211 0.74 -23.96 3.08
C GLU A 211 -0.06 -23.51 1.84
N THR A 212 -1.25 -24.08 1.60
CA THR A 212 -2.04 -23.80 0.39
C THR A 212 -2.75 -22.45 0.39
N SER A 213 -3.29 -22.00 1.52
CA SER A 213 -4.20 -20.84 1.59
C SER A 213 -4.20 -20.11 2.95
N SER A 214 -3.24 -20.43 3.82
CA SER A 214 -3.20 -19.91 5.19
C SER A 214 -2.65 -18.49 5.33
N SER A 215 -3.11 -17.85 6.39
CA SER A 215 -2.55 -16.61 6.93
C SER A 215 -2.61 -16.67 8.46
N GLY A 216 -1.51 -16.34 9.14
CA GLY A 216 -1.51 -16.22 10.60
C GLY A 216 -2.42 -15.08 11.06
N ILE A 217 -2.17 -13.87 10.57
CA ILE A 217 -3.06 -12.71 10.67
C ILE A 217 -3.44 -12.28 9.24
N ASN A 218 -4.72 -11.99 9.02
CA ASN A 218 -5.25 -11.40 7.80
C ASN A 218 -6.08 -10.16 8.13
N VAL A 219 -5.78 -9.05 7.47
CA VAL A 219 -6.57 -7.80 7.48
C VAL A 219 -7.05 -7.58 6.04
N PHE A 220 -8.36 -7.55 5.83
CA PHE A 220 -8.96 -7.53 4.51
C PHE A 220 -10.04 -6.44 4.39
N ASN A 221 -10.15 -5.79 3.22
CA ASN A 221 -11.22 -4.83 2.91
C ASN A 221 -11.48 -3.79 4.02
N ASN A 222 -10.42 -3.10 4.47
CA ASN A 222 -10.53 -2.11 5.52
C ASN A 222 -10.49 -0.67 4.96
N THR A 223 -11.65 -0.15 4.56
CA THR A 223 -11.81 1.12 3.82
C THR A 223 -12.37 2.25 4.69
N ARG A 224 -12.04 2.29 5.99
CA ARG A 224 -12.36 3.41 6.89
C ARG A 224 -11.14 3.84 7.71
N PRO A 225 -11.07 5.10 8.15
CA PRO A 225 -10.02 5.57 9.06
C PRO A 225 -10.05 4.81 10.38
N GLN A 226 -9.04 3.99 10.62
CA GLN A 226 -8.82 3.31 11.89
C GLN A 226 -7.33 3.05 12.13
N THR A 227 -6.93 2.94 13.40
CA THR A 227 -5.58 2.52 13.76
C THR A 227 -5.54 1.01 13.99
N ILE A 228 -4.74 0.28 13.20
CA ILE A 228 -4.51 -1.16 13.41
C ILE A 228 -3.07 -1.36 13.89
N LEU A 229 -2.90 -1.92 15.09
CA LEU A 229 -1.60 -2.24 15.66
C LEU A 229 -1.41 -3.75 15.72
N ILE A 230 -0.47 -4.28 14.94
CA ILE A 230 -0.06 -5.69 14.97
C ILE A 230 1.34 -5.78 15.58
N GLU A 231 1.46 -6.14 16.86
CA GLU A 231 2.76 -6.16 17.54
C GLU A 231 3.12 -7.36 18.41
N LYS A 232 4.42 -7.68 18.51
CA LYS A 232 4.97 -8.68 19.44
C LYS A 232 4.40 -10.11 19.25
N ASN A 233 3.76 -10.41 18.13
CA ASN A 233 3.26 -11.75 17.82
C ASN A 233 4.43 -12.67 17.41
N ILE A 234 4.29 -13.98 17.67
CA ILE A 234 5.30 -15.01 17.37
C ILE A 234 4.67 -16.04 16.42
N PHE A 235 5.25 -16.22 15.24
CA PHE A 235 4.82 -17.20 14.24
C PHE A 235 5.89 -18.29 14.07
N ASN A 236 5.46 -19.56 14.14
CA ASN A 236 6.26 -20.78 14.06
C ASN A 236 7.47 -20.79 15.01
N GLU A 237 7.21 -20.76 16.31
CA GLU A 237 8.26 -20.73 17.34
C GLU A 237 9.31 -21.85 17.16
N ASN A 238 8.91 -23.04 16.66
CA ASN A 238 9.80 -24.17 16.40
C ASN A 238 10.16 -24.34 14.91
N THR A 239 11.35 -24.88 14.62
CA THR A 239 11.91 -25.05 13.25
C THR A 239 11.19 -26.06 12.36
N ASN A 240 10.32 -26.92 12.92
CA ASN A 240 9.55 -27.93 12.21
C ASN A 240 8.12 -27.49 11.84
N GLN A 241 7.76 -26.24 12.15
CA GLN A 241 6.42 -25.67 11.93
C GLN A 241 6.48 -24.78 10.68
N PHE A 242 5.53 -24.90 9.75
CA PHE A 242 5.54 -24.16 8.47
C PHE A 242 4.27 -23.31 8.27
N GLY A 243 4.29 -22.36 7.33
CA GLY A 243 3.15 -21.50 7.01
C GLY A 243 3.24 -20.75 5.68
N ARG A 244 2.09 -20.34 5.10
CA ARG A 244 2.07 -19.62 3.81
C ARG A 244 2.35 -18.11 3.95
N VAL A 245 1.62 -17.42 4.83
CA VAL A 245 1.79 -15.98 5.09
C VAL A 245 1.66 -15.70 6.59
N ALA A 246 2.63 -15.06 7.24
CA ALA A 246 2.47 -14.74 8.66
C ALA A 246 1.48 -13.58 8.87
N ILE A 247 1.69 -12.45 8.19
CA ILE A 247 0.81 -11.28 8.24
C ILE A 247 0.43 -10.89 6.80
N ASN A 248 -0.87 -10.88 6.51
CA ASN A 248 -1.44 -10.55 5.21
C ASN A 248 -2.37 -9.35 5.37
N ILE A 249 -2.18 -8.31 4.56
CA ILE A 249 -2.95 -7.06 4.62
C ILE A 249 -3.33 -6.72 3.17
N GLU A 250 -4.59 -6.98 2.79
CA GLU A 250 -5.08 -6.96 1.39
C GLU A 250 -6.34 -6.09 1.19
N ASN A 251 -6.42 -5.40 0.05
CA ASN A 251 -7.58 -4.69 -0.48
C ASN A 251 -8.19 -3.56 0.40
N ALA A 252 -7.40 -2.72 1.07
CA ALA A 252 -7.95 -1.43 1.48
C ALA A 252 -7.83 -0.44 0.34
N VAL A 253 -8.97 -0.13 -0.29
CA VAL A 253 -9.15 1.21 -0.85
C VAL A 253 -9.17 2.16 0.35
N ALA A 254 -7.98 2.52 0.84
CA ALA A 254 -7.79 3.30 2.04
C ALA A 254 -8.19 4.75 1.74
N THR A 255 -9.46 5.07 1.99
CA THR A 255 -9.92 6.44 2.19
C THR A 255 -9.02 7.10 3.24
N ASN A 256 -8.66 8.37 3.02
CA ASN A 256 -7.74 9.14 3.84
C ASN A 256 -7.91 8.87 5.36
N GLY A 257 -6.89 8.27 6.00
CA GLY A 257 -6.82 8.16 7.48
C GLY A 257 -6.58 6.77 8.09
N THR A 258 -6.63 5.65 7.35
CA THR A 258 -6.30 4.32 7.91
C THR A 258 -4.80 4.21 8.23
N ASN A 259 -4.45 3.91 9.48
CA ASN A 259 -3.06 3.90 9.96
C ASN A 259 -2.68 2.53 10.52
N ILE A 260 -2.08 1.68 9.68
CA ILE A 260 -1.67 0.33 10.05
C ILE A 260 -0.20 0.32 10.46
N THR A 261 0.08 -0.16 11.67
CA THR A 261 1.44 -0.35 12.20
C THR A 261 1.70 -1.82 12.52
N VAL A 262 2.67 -2.43 11.84
CA VAL A 262 3.15 -3.80 12.07
C VAL A 262 4.53 -3.75 12.71
N LYS A 263 4.65 -4.04 14.01
CA LYS A 263 5.95 -3.88 14.71
C LYS A 263 6.37 -5.00 15.66
N ARG A 264 7.68 -5.24 15.78
CA ARG A 264 8.27 -6.15 16.79
C ARG A 264 7.77 -7.61 16.71
N ASN A 265 7.28 -8.08 15.56
CA ASN A 265 6.79 -9.45 15.40
C ASN A 265 7.95 -10.41 15.08
N THR A 266 7.94 -11.61 15.66
CA THR A 266 8.88 -12.70 15.37
C THR A 266 8.22 -13.68 14.41
N ILE A 267 8.81 -13.94 13.25
CA ILE A 267 8.17 -14.70 12.16
C ILE A 267 9.12 -15.80 11.69
N ARG A 268 8.73 -17.07 11.69
CA ARG A 268 9.62 -18.15 11.27
C ARG A 268 8.94 -19.06 10.24
N ASN A 269 9.75 -19.76 9.47
CA ASN A 269 9.36 -20.82 8.53
C ASN A 269 8.13 -20.50 7.67
N VAL A 270 8.03 -19.28 7.14
CA VAL A 270 6.91 -18.90 6.26
C VAL A 270 7.39 -18.62 4.85
N ARG A 271 6.53 -18.92 3.87
CA ARG A 271 6.77 -18.55 2.47
C ARG A 271 6.71 -17.03 2.27
N ASN A 272 5.86 -16.32 3.01
CA ASN A 272 5.79 -14.86 3.01
C ASN A 272 5.73 -14.36 4.45
N GLY A 273 6.60 -13.43 4.84
CA GLY A 273 6.58 -12.83 6.18
C GLY A 273 5.41 -11.86 6.33
N ILE A 274 5.56 -10.68 5.76
CA ILE A 274 4.54 -9.62 5.75
C ILE A 274 4.19 -9.33 4.29
N ARG A 275 2.92 -9.46 3.93
CA ARG A 275 2.40 -9.10 2.61
C ARG A 275 1.41 -7.95 2.74
N LEU A 276 1.65 -6.92 1.95
CA LEU A 276 0.77 -5.78 1.70
C LEU A 276 0.34 -5.80 0.24
N SER A 277 -0.95 -5.57 -0.03
CA SER A 277 -1.46 -5.40 -1.39
C SER A 277 -2.60 -4.38 -1.39
N LEU A 278 -2.44 -3.28 -2.14
CA LEU A 278 -3.36 -2.14 -2.22
C LEU A 278 -3.60 -1.48 -0.85
N TYR A 279 -2.60 -0.74 -0.33
CA TYR A 279 -2.69 0.03 0.92
C TYR A 279 -1.82 1.29 0.88
N ASN A 280 -2.29 2.35 1.53
CA ASN A 280 -1.54 3.58 1.72
C ASN A 280 -1.01 3.70 3.15
N ASN A 281 0.13 4.38 3.34
CA ASN A 281 0.63 4.87 4.63
C ASN A 281 0.92 3.81 5.73
N VAL A 282 1.17 2.55 5.36
CA VAL A 282 1.46 1.47 6.32
C VAL A 282 2.88 1.57 6.89
N LYS A 283 3.03 1.36 8.19
CA LYS A 283 4.32 1.38 8.92
C LYS A 283 4.73 -0.01 9.36
N ILE A 284 5.79 -0.57 8.77
CA ILE A 284 6.37 -1.87 9.16
C ILE A 284 7.70 -1.61 9.89
N LEU A 285 7.73 -1.76 11.21
CA LEU A 285 8.80 -1.28 12.07
C LEU A 285 9.42 -2.40 12.94
N GLU A 286 10.74 -2.51 13.02
CA GLU A 286 11.42 -3.31 14.07
C GLU A 286 11.09 -4.84 14.09
N ASN A 287 10.69 -5.45 12.97
CA ASN A 287 10.48 -6.91 12.86
C ASN A 287 11.81 -7.57 12.40
N SER A 288 12.61 -8.17 13.29
CA SER A 288 14.08 -8.32 13.15
C SER A 288 14.77 -9.69 13.49
N SER A 289 14.61 -10.75 12.70
CA SER A 289 15.13 -12.15 12.82
C SER A 289 15.80 -12.69 14.12
N ASN A 290 15.10 -13.48 14.98
CA ASN A 290 15.68 -14.05 16.23
C ASN A 290 16.27 -15.46 16.03
N TYR A 291 17.54 -15.53 15.68
CA TYR A 291 18.39 -16.71 15.94
C TYR A 291 19.83 -16.25 16.18
N THR A 292 20.16 -15.91 17.42
CA THR A 292 21.55 -15.76 17.85
C THR A 292 22.06 -17.05 18.46
N SER A 293 22.90 -17.77 17.73
CA SER A 293 24.09 -18.29 18.38
C SER A 293 25.01 -17.09 18.63
N ILE A 294 25.11 -16.66 19.89
CA ILE A 294 26.00 -15.61 20.42
C ILE A 294 25.57 -14.14 20.15
N GLY A 295 24.96 -13.49 21.16
CA GLY A 295 25.48 -12.19 21.63
C GLY A 295 24.69 -10.88 21.44
N THR A 296 23.59 -10.80 20.69
CA THR A 296 22.79 -9.54 20.57
C THR A 296 21.27 -9.79 20.41
N THR A 297 20.42 -8.78 20.63
CA THR A 297 19.03 -8.97 21.14
C THR A 297 17.87 -8.51 20.22
N LYS A 298 17.69 -9.01 18.98
CA LYS A 298 16.61 -8.56 18.05
C LYS A 298 15.88 -9.70 17.29
N ALA A 299 14.54 -9.59 17.02
CA ALA A 299 13.62 -10.72 16.65
C ALA A 299 12.59 -10.56 15.46
N GLY A 300 12.46 -11.53 14.49
CA GLY A 300 11.76 -11.45 13.14
C GLY A 300 11.89 -12.68 12.16
N ILE A 301 11.97 -12.51 10.79
CA ILE A 301 11.61 -13.44 9.64
C ILE A 301 12.60 -14.60 9.22
N TYR A 302 12.12 -15.83 8.91
CA TYR A 302 12.86 -17.02 8.36
C TYR A 302 12.11 -17.87 7.27
N PHE A 303 12.85 -18.56 6.38
CA PHE A 303 12.36 -19.44 5.28
C PHE A 303 12.80 -20.92 5.39
N PRO A 304 11.99 -21.90 4.92
CA PRO A 304 12.33 -23.33 4.94
C PRO A 304 13.73 -23.65 4.40
N THR A 305 14.36 -24.69 4.96
CA THR A 305 15.66 -25.21 4.49
C THR A 305 15.58 -25.82 3.08
N THR A 306 14.42 -26.38 2.73
CA THR A 306 14.11 -26.78 1.35
C THR A 306 13.92 -25.55 0.49
N ALA A 307 14.88 -25.29 -0.39
CA ALA A 307 14.79 -24.19 -1.33
C ALA A 307 13.49 -24.30 -2.17
N PRO A 308 12.74 -23.21 -2.37
CA PRO A 308 11.48 -23.25 -3.09
C PRO A 308 11.68 -23.78 -4.52
N THR A 309 10.64 -24.40 -5.07
CA THR A 309 10.62 -24.74 -6.50
C THR A 309 10.73 -23.47 -7.34
N ALA A 310 11.30 -23.58 -8.54
CA ALA A 310 11.67 -22.46 -9.41
C ALA A 310 10.50 -21.58 -9.93
N THR A 311 9.29 -21.76 -9.41
CA THR A 311 8.07 -21.01 -9.73
C THR A 311 7.47 -20.29 -8.51
N THR A 312 8.02 -20.51 -7.32
CA THR A 312 7.41 -20.11 -6.04
C THR A 312 8.08 -18.86 -5.46
N ILE A 313 7.48 -17.69 -5.75
CA ILE A 313 7.82 -16.44 -5.07
C ILE A 313 7.67 -16.61 -3.55
N THR A 314 8.71 -16.14 -2.86
CA THR A 314 8.98 -16.28 -1.44
C THR A 314 9.56 -14.96 -0.93
N THR A 315 8.93 -14.30 0.04
CA THR A 315 9.23 -12.90 0.41
C THR A 315 9.36 -12.68 1.92
N GLY A 316 10.29 -11.84 2.34
CA GLY A 316 10.31 -11.34 3.72
C GLY A 316 9.18 -10.34 3.91
N ILE A 317 9.33 -9.19 3.26
CA ILE A 317 8.30 -8.15 3.18
C ILE A 317 7.94 -7.97 1.71
N LYS A 318 6.65 -8.01 1.37
CA LYS A 318 6.12 -7.76 0.03
C LYS A 318 5.17 -6.57 0.05
N LEU A 319 5.45 -5.55 -0.76
CA LEU A 319 4.56 -4.44 -1.11
C LEU A 319 4.09 -4.63 -2.57
N GLN A 320 2.80 -4.37 -2.83
CA GLN A 320 2.20 -4.45 -4.16
C GLN A 320 1.06 -3.42 -4.25
N GLY A 321 1.14 -2.44 -5.16
CA GLY A 321 0.20 -1.32 -5.23
C GLY A 321 0.09 -0.49 -3.94
N CYS A 322 1.19 -0.29 -3.22
CA CYS A 322 1.18 0.41 -1.92
C CYS A 322 1.83 1.80 -1.99
N ASN A 323 1.09 2.87 -1.68
CA ASN A 323 1.63 4.24 -1.64
C ASN A 323 2.11 4.61 -0.22
N GLY A 324 3.13 5.46 -0.09
CA GLY A 324 3.57 6.04 1.19
C GLY A 324 4.04 5.04 2.26
N THR A 325 4.28 3.77 1.89
CA THR A 325 4.54 2.70 2.85
C THR A 325 5.97 2.75 3.40
N SER A 326 6.11 2.70 4.73
CA SER A 326 7.38 2.86 5.44
C SER A 326 7.83 1.55 6.08
N VAL A 327 8.87 0.94 5.51
CA VAL A 327 9.50 -0.30 5.98
C VAL A 327 10.82 0.05 6.67
N ARG A 328 10.84 0.03 8.02
CA ARG A 328 11.99 0.47 8.83
C ARG A 328 12.53 -0.53 9.85
N SER A 329 13.85 -0.60 10.00
CA SER A 329 14.54 -1.33 11.07
C SER A 329 14.20 -2.83 11.16
N ASN A 330 13.82 -3.45 10.04
CA ASN A 330 13.49 -4.87 9.98
C ASN A 330 14.75 -5.72 9.71
N SER A 331 14.79 -6.94 10.22
CA SER A 331 15.83 -7.94 9.91
C SER A 331 15.19 -9.23 9.40
N ILE A 332 15.66 -9.62 8.22
CA ILE A 332 15.06 -10.65 7.35
C ILE A 332 16.17 -11.62 6.98
N GLN A 333 16.12 -12.87 7.44
CA GLN A 333 17.24 -13.79 7.24
C GLN A 333 16.84 -15.21 6.84
N ARG A 334 17.74 -15.88 6.12
CA ARG A 334 17.71 -17.34 5.94
C ARG A 334 18.76 -17.98 6.87
N THR A 335 18.33 -18.66 7.94
CA THR A 335 19.21 -19.62 8.68
C THR A 335 19.05 -21.02 8.02
N ASN A 336 19.78 -22.10 8.29
CA ASN A 336 20.56 -22.53 9.44
C ASN A 336 22.03 -22.66 9.06
N TYR A 337 22.86 -21.66 9.37
CA TYR A 337 24.31 -21.75 9.16
C TYR A 337 25.06 -21.26 10.38
N THR A 338 25.53 -22.21 11.19
CA THR A 338 26.12 -22.00 12.52
C THR A 338 27.64 -21.81 12.54
N SER A 339 28.35 -21.93 11.39
CA SER A 339 29.83 -21.88 11.42
C SER A 339 30.57 -21.37 10.17
N SER A 340 29.96 -21.22 8.99
CA SER A 340 30.65 -20.66 7.81
C SER A 340 29.76 -19.72 6.98
N PRO A 341 30.24 -18.52 6.62
CA PRO A 341 29.53 -17.61 5.71
C PRO A 341 29.55 -18.07 4.24
N LEU A 342 30.47 -18.95 3.84
CA LEU A 342 30.73 -19.30 2.44
C LEU A 342 29.88 -20.45 1.91
N ASN A 343 29.59 -21.46 2.75
CA ASN A 343 29.06 -22.74 2.27
C ASN A 343 27.54 -22.76 1.99
N GLY A 344 26.80 -21.70 2.32
CA GLY A 344 25.32 -21.68 2.25
C GLY A 344 24.70 -21.24 0.91
N PHE A 345 25.51 -20.99 -0.13
CA PHE A 345 25.03 -20.55 -1.45
C PHE A 345 25.09 -21.61 -2.54
N SER A 346 25.82 -22.71 -2.33
CA SER A 346 25.81 -23.86 -3.25
C SER A 346 24.43 -24.51 -3.40
N GLU A 347 23.50 -24.23 -2.48
CA GLU A 347 22.14 -24.78 -2.46
C GLU A 347 21.11 -23.95 -3.24
N LEU A 348 21.41 -22.69 -3.59
CA LEU A 348 20.50 -21.87 -4.40
C LEU A 348 20.98 -21.84 -5.85
N THR A 349 20.18 -22.43 -6.74
CA THR A 349 20.33 -22.16 -8.17
C THR A 349 20.12 -20.68 -8.46
N SER A 350 20.73 -20.16 -9.54
CA SER A 350 20.52 -18.80 -10.02
C SER A 350 19.03 -18.48 -10.22
N THR A 351 18.25 -19.45 -10.68
CA THR A 351 16.79 -19.35 -10.82
C THR A 351 16.10 -19.16 -9.46
N GLN A 352 16.42 -19.96 -8.45
CA GLN A 352 15.80 -19.83 -7.12
C GLN A 352 16.14 -18.50 -6.43
N ALA A 353 17.35 -17.97 -6.67
CA ALA A 353 17.74 -16.66 -6.14
C ALA A 353 16.86 -15.50 -6.68
N LEU A 354 16.27 -15.66 -7.87
CA LEU A 354 15.35 -14.71 -8.48
C LEU A 354 13.90 -14.79 -7.96
N TYR A 355 13.56 -15.78 -7.11
CA TYR A 355 12.23 -15.93 -6.50
C TYR A 355 12.22 -15.80 -4.97
N MET A 356 13.37 -15.47 -4.36
CA MET A 356 13.54 -15.31 -2.91
C MET A 356 13.98 -13.90 -2.54
N PHE A 357 13.03 -13.05 -2.14
CA PHE A 357 13.24 -11.62 -1.89
C PHE A 357 13.26 -11.29 -0.39
N GLY A 358 14.23 -10.52 0.09
CA GLY A 358 14.19 -9.96 1.43
C GLY A 358 13.07 -8.94 1.56
N ILE A 359 13.17 -7.85 0.81
CA ILE A 359 12.11 -6.86 0.62
C ILE A 359 11.76 -6.83 -0.87
N TYR A 360 10.48 -6.93 -1.20
CA TYR A 360 9.94 -6.79 -2.56
C TYR A 360 9.00 -5.59 -2.58
N VAL A 361 9.20 -4.68 -3.53
CA VAL A 361 8.37 -3.49 -3.79
C VAL A 361 7.95 -3.54 -5.26
N GLY A 362 6.73 -4.01 -5.53
CA GLY A 362 6.26 -4.24 -6.90
C GLY A 362 5.03 -3.42 -7.29
N GLU A 363 4.78 -3.37 -8.59
CA GLU A 363 3.53 -2.97 -9.27
C GLU A 363 2.85 -1.77 -8.61
N ASN A 364 3.15 -0.55 -9.06
CA ASN A 364 2.51 0.68 -8.57
C ASN A 364 2.70 0.96 -7.06
N SER A 365 3.67 0.32 -6.40
CA SER A 365 4.06 0.69 -5.02
C SER A 365 4.94 1.94 -5.03
N THR A 366 4.31 3.09 -4.83
CA THR A 366 4.86 4.44 -4.93
C THR A 366 5.29 5.02 -3.57
N ASN A 367 6.14 6.07 -3.59
CA ASN A 367 6.53 6.87 -2.40
C ASN A 367 6.93 6.03 -1.16
N SER A 368 7.51 4.84 -1.38
CA SER A 368 7.81 3.90 -0.31
C SER A 368 9.16 4.21 0.33
N ASN A 369 9.24 4.09 1.66
CA ASN A 369 10.41 4.42 2.46
C ASN A 369 11.04 3.13 3.02
N ILE A 370 12.12 2.64 2.41
CA ILE A 370 12.83 1.42 2.79
C ILE A 370 14.12 1.82 3.53
N ILE A 371 14.09 1.82 4.86
CA ILE A 371 15.12 2.45 5.72
C ILE A 371 15.63 1.51 6.82
N ASP A 372 16.93 1.47 7.12
CA ASP A 372 17.49 0.74 8.29
C ASP A 372 17.24 -0.80 8.28
N ASN A 373 16.89 -1.39 7.13
CA ASN A 373 16.60 -2.83 7.09
C ASN A 373 17.85 -3.67 6.88
N THR A 374 17.97 -4.79 7.60
CA THR A 374 19.00 -5.81 7.38
C THR A 374 18.40 -7.01 6.64
N THR A 375 18.92 -7.33 5.46
CA THR A 375 18.62 -8.59 4.78
C THR A 375 19.84 -9.51 4.84
N LEU A 376 19.64 -10.80 5.06
CA LEU A 376 20.73 -11.76 5.27
C LEU A 376 20.46 -13.10 4.56
N LYS A 377 21.34 -13.53 3.65
CA LYS A 377 21.28 -14.85 2.98
C LYS A 377 20.01 -15.12 2.14
N MET A 378 19.30 -14.07 1.74
CA MET A 378 18.24 -14.07 0.73
C MET A 378 18.81 -14.23 -0.68
N GLY A 379 17.98 -14.65 -1.65
CA GLY A 379 18.36 -14.72 -3.07
C GLY A 379 18.58 -13.33 -3.67
N THR A 380 17.63 -12.43 -3.43
CA THR A 380 17.76 -10.99 -3.64
C THR A 380 17.48 -10.26 -2.33
N GLY A 381 18.32 -9.30 -1.94
CA GLY A 381 18.14 -8.50 -0.71
C GLY A 381 16.91 -7.59 -0.81
N ILE A 382 16.97 -6.61 -1.71
CA ILE A 382 15.87 -5.70 -2.02
C ILE A 382 15.54 -5.82 -3.52
N TYR A 383 14.26 -5.95 -3.87
CA TYR A 383 13.77 -6.07 -5.24
C TYR A 383 12.69 -5.02 -5.50
N ILE A 384 12.85 -4.21 -6.54
CA ILE A 384 11.94 -3.11 -6.88
C ILE A 384 11.54 -3.22 -8.35
N ILE A 385 10.24 -3.19 -8.65
CA ILE A 385 9.70 -3.24 -10.02
C ILE A 385 8.45 -2.39 -10.18
N GLY A 386 8.33 -1.69 -11.32
CA GLY A 386 7.08 -1.03 -11.72
C GLY A 386 6.70 0.17 -10.87
N ASN A 387 7.68 0.80 -10.20
CA ASN A 387 7.48 2.10 -9.58
C ASN A 387 8.08 3.19 -10.48
N ASN A 388 7.26 3.66 -11.42
CA ASN A 388 7.71 4.54 -12.50
C ASN A 388 7.38 6.03 -12.29
N ASN A 389 6.49 6.36 -11.33
CA ASN A 389 5.96 7.73 -11.21
C ASN A 389 6.40 8.47 -9.92
N PHE A 390 6.63 7.76 -8.80
CA PHE A 390 6.99 8.40 -7.52
C PHE A 390 8.09 7.63 -6.80
N PRO A 391 9.26 8.23 -6.59
CA PRO A 391 10.48 7.47 -6.38
C PRO A 391 10.57 6.83 -4.97
N THR A 392 11.05 5.58 -4.88
CA THR A 392 11.18 4.84 -3.60
C THR A 392 12.45 5.29 -2.86
N THR A 393 12.34 5.87 -1.67
CA THR A 393 13.49 6.18 -0.80
C THR A 393 14.13 4.90 -0.28
N ILE A 394 15.41 4.66 -0.58
CA ILE A 394 16.17 3.48 -0.14
C ILE A 394 17.46 3.98 0.52
N ARG A 395 17.51 4.01 1.84
CA ARG A 395 18.70 4.48 2.59
C ARG A 395 18.95 3.58 3.79
N CYS A 396 20.17 3.51 4.31
CA CYS A 396 20.49 2.77 5.53
C CYS A 396 20.17 1.26 5.48
N ASN A 397 20.10 0.58 4.32
CA ASN A 397 19.84 -0.86 4.30
C ASN A 397 21.14 -1.68 4.28
N GLN A 398 21.24 -2.71 5.13
CA GLN A 398 22.34 -3.67 5.17
C GLN A 398 21.97 -4.96 4.44
N MET A 399 22.42 -5.11 3.20
CA MET A 399 22.24 -6.31 2.38
C MET A 399 23.46 -7.22 2.56
N LYS A 400 23.31 -8.33 3.29
CA LYS A 400 24.44 -9.19 3.68
C LYS A 400 24.34 -10.59 3.07
N PHE A 401 25.39 -10.99 2.36
CA PHE A 401 25.52 -12.30 1.70
C PHE A 401 24.30 -12.58 0.79
N HIS A 402 24.28 -11.99 -0.40
CA HIS A 402 23.21 -12.24 -1.37
C HIS A 402 23.79 -12.48 -2.76
N PRO A 403 23.24 -13.41 -3.56
CA PRO A 403 23.50 -13.50 -4.99
C PRO A 403 23.16 -12.19 -5.72
N VAL A 404 22.11 -11.49 -5.30
CA VAL A 404 21.75 -10.15 -5.75
C VAL A 404 21.49 -9.25 -4.53
N GLY A 405 22.24 -8.16 -4.37
CA GLY A 405 21.99 -7.22 -3.25
C GLY A 405 20.69 -6.46 -3.45
N LEU A 406 20.69 -5.61 -4.48
CA LEU A 406 19.56 -4.81 -4.93
C LEU A 406 19.26 -5.18 -6.39
N HIS A 407 17.98 -5.41 -6.70
CA HIS A 407 17.44 -5.48 -8.05
C HIS A 407 16.46 -4.34 -8.25
N MET A 408 16.54 -3.64 -9.37
CA MET A 408 15.66 -2.52 -9.69
C MET A 408 15.14 -2.57 -11.12
N ASN A 409 13.93 -2.05 -11.27
CA ASN A 409 13.26 -1.68 -12.51
C ASN A 409 12.19 -0.60 -12.15
N GLY A 410 12.66 0.57 -11.73
CA GLY A 410 11.85 1.69 -11.18
C GLY A 410 12.72 2.78 -10.56
N PHE A 411 12.13 3.91 -10.14
CA PHE A 411 12.87 5.08 -9.63
C PHE A 411 13.24 4.97 -8.15
N ILE A 412 14.47 5.38 -7.80
CA ILE A 412 14.91 5.62 -6.43
C ILE A 412 14.70 7.09 -6.06
N GLY A 413 14.25 7.33 -4.83
CA GLY A 413 14.15 8.66 -4.23
C GLY A 413 15.51 9.17 -3.76
N ASP A 414 15.47 10.20 -2.92
CA ASP A 414 16.67 10.65 -2.24
C ASP A 414 17.28 9.52 -1.38
N GLN A 415 18.61 9.49 -1.32
CA GLN A 415 19.40 8.57 -0.51
C GLN A 415 20.33 9.33 0.47
N GLY A 416 20.20 10.65 0.56
CA GLY A 416 21.15 11.54 1.20
C GLY A 416 22.31 11.90 0.29
N SER A 417 23.40 12.41 0.87
CA SER A 417 24.56 12.92 0.14
C SER A 417 25.78 11.99 0.17
N LEU A 418 26.77 12.29 -0.68
CA LEU A 418 28.13 11.71 -0.69
C LEU A 418 28.94 11.86 0.61
N THR A 419 28.42 12.64 1.57
CA THR A 419 29.03 12.88 2.89
C THR A 419 28.16 12.33 4.02
N SER A 420 26.89 11.99 3.75
CA SER A 420 25.95 11.46 4.73
C SER A 420 26.22 9.97 4.97
N PRO A 421 26.26 9.51 6.24
CA PRO A 421 26.44 8.09 6.58
C PRO A 421 25.15 7.25 6.41
N GLN A 422 24.17 7.74 5.64
CA GLN A 422 22.85 7.13 5.42
C GLN A 422 22.78 6.20 4.20
N ASP A 423 23.90 5.92 3.55
CA ASP A 423 23.98 5.04 2.39
C ASP A 423 23.69 3.56 2.71
N ASN A 424 23.47 2.77 1.66
CA ASN A 424 23.18 1.35 1.78
C ASN A 424 24.50 0.55 1.84
N GLN A 425 24.59 -0.37 2.80
CA GLN A 425 25.70 -1.32 2.88
C GLN A 425 25.37 -2.60 2.13
N TRP A 426 26.31 -3.05 1.31
CA TRP A 426 26.23 -4.35 0.67
C TRP A 426 27.51 -5.13 0.95
N SER A 427 27.41 -6.26 1.64
CA SER A 427 28.56 -7.11 1.98
C SER A 427 28.38 -8.51 1.39
N ILE A 428 29.12 -8.83 0.33
CA ILE A 428 29.23 -10.18 -0.21
C ILE A 428 30.54 -10.80 0.29
N VAL A 429 30.53 -12.12 0.53
CA VAL A 429 31.75 -12.90 0.82
C VAL A 429 31.93 -14.06 -0.18
N THR A 430 30.95 -14.35 -1.03
CA THR A 430 31.02 -15.39 -2.08
C THR A 430 31.47 -14.83 -3.44
N PRO A 431 32.53 -15.38 -4.05
CA PRO A 431 32.85 -15.13 -5.46
C PRO A 431 31.64 -15.47 -6.36
N GLY A 432 31.31 -14.60 -7.31
CA GLY A 432 30.26 -14.84 -8.32
C GLY A 432 28.86 -14.28 -8.02
N ALA A 433 28.65 -13.57 -6.90
CA ALA A 433 27.43 -12.78 -6.73
C ALA A 433 27.37 -11.60 -7.72
N LYS A 434 26.17 -11.20 -8.13
CA LYS A 434 25.93 -10.23 -9.21
C LYS A 434 25.20 -8.98 -8.71
N GLY A 435 25.76 -7.81 -8.99
CA GLY A 435 25.14 -6.51 -8.72
C GLY A 435 24.21 -6.07 -9.83
N ILE A 436 23.07 -6.74 -9.95
CA ILE A 436 22.12 -6.50 -11.04
C ILE A 436 21.21 -5.32 -10.70
N ILE A 437 21.74 -4.10 -10.84
CA ILE A 437 20.89 -2.95 -11.18
C ILE A 437 20.51 -3.13 -12.66
N ARG A 438 19.22 -3.10 -12.97
CA ARG A 438 18.70 -3.03 -14.36
C ARG A 438 18.00 -1.68 -14.54
N ASN A 439 17.89 -1.28 -15.80
CA ASN A 439 17.37 0.00 -16.30
C ASN A 439 16.50 0.83 -15.33
N GLY A 440 16.98 2.03 -15.06
CA GLY A 440 16.19 3.16 -14.56
C GLY A 440 17.00 4.44 -14.78
N SER A 441 16.35 5.52 -15.21
CA SER A 441 16.95 6.84 -15.41
C SER A 441 17.11 7.58 -14.07
N THR A 442 17.68 6.92 -13.07
CA THR A 442 17.62 7.34 -11.67
C THR A 442 18.74 8.29 -11.27
N PRO A 443 18.56 9.08 -10.19
CA PRO A 443 19.68 9.65 -9.45
C PRO A 443 20.70 8.59 -9.02
N LYS A 444 21.91 9.04 -8.66
CA LYS A 444 23.06 8.21 -8.29
C LYS A 444 22.74 7.31 -7.10
N PHE A 445 22.97 5.99 -7.23
CA PHE A 445 22.86 5.06 -6.11
C PHE A 445 24.10 5.14 -5.19
N PHE A 446 23.91 5.53 -3.93
CA PHE A 446 24.97 5.61 -2.92
C PHE A 446 25.11 4.32 -2.12
N THR A 447 26.34 3.79 -2.07
CA THR A 447 26.68 2.58 -1.31
C THR A 447 28.10 2.60 -0.75
N ARG A 448 28.25 2.17 0.51
CA ARG A 448 29.55 1.76 1.08
C ARG A 448 29.73 0.27 0.85
N SER A 449 30.43 -0.02 -0.23
CA SER A 449 30.91 -1.35 -0.58
C SER A 449 32.43 -1.39 -0.48
N TYR A 450 32.95 -2.21 0.41
CA TYR A 450 34.39 -2.53 0.43
C TYR A 450 34.71 -3.40 -0.79
N SER A 451 35.38 -2.81 -1.79
CA SER A 451 36.05 -3.51 -2.90
C SER A 451 35.21 -4.58 -3.63
N MET A 452 34.05 -4.22 -4.20
CA MET A 452 33.27 -5.15 -5.03
C MET A 452 33.17 -4.70 -6.50
N PRO A 453 33.34 -5.60 -7.47
CA PRO A 453 33.14 -5.29 -8.88
C PRO A 453 31.64 -5.17 -9.18
N PHE A 454 31.24 -4.01 -9.71
CA PHE A 454 29.95 -3.89 -10.40
C PHE A 454 29.97 -4.81 -11.64
N MET A 455 29.02 -5.73 -11.71
CA MET A 455 28.80 -6.58 -12.88
C MET A 455 27.44 -6.24 -13.48
N PRO A 456 27.37 -5.41 -14.54
CA PRO A 456 26.14 -5.22 -15.29
C PRO A 456 25.69 -6.56 -15.86
N ASP A 457 24.37 -6.72 -16.03
CA ASP A 457 23.83 -7.96 -16.57
C ASP A 457 24.25 -8.12 -18.04
N PRO A 458 24.97 -9.19 -18.40
CA PRO A 458 25.54 -9.34 -19.74
C PRO A 458 24.48 -9.49 -20.84
N ASN A 459 23.22 -9.79 -20.48
CA ASN A 459 22.12 -9.89 -21.42
C ASN A 459 21.34 -8.57 -21.58
N THR A 460 21.69 -7.51 -20.85
CA THR A 460 21.14 -6.17 -21.06
C THR A 460 22.19 -5.28 -21.72
N GLN A 461 21.89 -4.77 -22.93
CA GLN A 461 22.72 -3.76 -23.57
C GLN A 461 22.63 -2.44 -22.79
N PHE A 462 23.61 -2.23 -21.90
CA PHE A 462 23.82 -0.93 -21.26
C PHE A 462 24.35 0.07 -22.31
N ASN A 463 23.48 1.00 -22.73
CA ASN A 463 23.95 2.30 -23.21
C ASN A 463 24.66 3.05 -22.05
N PRO A 464 25.64 3.91 -22.33
CA PRO A 464 27.03 3.72 -21.89
C PRO A 464 27.31 3.86 -20.37
N PRO A 465 28.49 3.42 -19.87
CA PRO A 465 28.73 3.08 -18.44
C PRO A 465 28.84 4.24 -17.41
N GLY A 466 28.14 5.36 -17.63
CA GLY A 466 28.30 6.59 -16.85
C GLY A 466 27.55 6.62 -15.50
N THR A 467 28.25 6.34 -14.40
CA THR A 467 27.98 6.91 -13.05
C THR A 467 26.71 6.54 -12.27
N ALA A 468 25.92 5.54 -12.70
CA ALA A 468 24.68 5.15 -11.99
C ALA A 468 24.89 4.72 -10.51
N ILE A 469 26.05 4.16 -10.16
CA ILE A 469 26.46 3.86 -8.77
C ILE A 469 27.61 4.80 -8.40
N THR A 470 27.51 5.46 -7.25
CA THR A 470 28.66 6.17 -6.65
C THR A 470 28.97 5.56 -5.29
N ILE A 471 30.22 5.10 -5.12
CA ILE A 471 30.70 4.60 -3.83
C ILE A 471 30.78 5.80 -2.88
N ASN A 472 30.08 5.72 -1.75
CA ASN A 472 30.02 6.82 -0.80
C ASN A 472 31.36 6.92 -0.02
N SER A 473 31.94 8.11 -0.01
CA SER A 473 33.21 8.45 0.66
C SER A 473 33.08 8.72 2.17
N ALA A 474 31.88 8.65 2.75
CA ALA A 474 31.60 9.00 4.14
C ALA A 474 32.45 8.18 5.15
N THR A 475 33.45 8.85 5.72
CA THR A 475 34.27 8.36 6.83
C THR A 475 33.50 8.51 8.14
N GLY A 476 32.87 7.43 8.59
CA GLY A 476 32.14 7.41 9.87
C GLY A 476 31.48 6.06 10.11
N GLY A 477 31.14 5.78 11.37
CA GLY A 477 30.33 4.62 11.72
C GLY A 477 29.00 4.61 10.96
N TYR A 478 28.42 3.42 10.78
CA TYR A 478 27.10 3.28 10.19
C TYR A 478 26.06 3.90 11.11
N ASN A 479 25.63 5.13 10.80
CA ASN A 479 24.76 5.91 11.66
C ASN A 479 23.43 6.17 10.96
N CYS A 480 22.49 5.28 11.22
CA CYS A 480 21.14 5.31 10.67
C CYS A 480 20.14 6.03 11.58
N VAL A 481 20.62 6.67 12.65
CA VAL A 481 19.82 7.62 13.43
C VAL A 481 19.42 8.75 12.48
N GLU A 482 18.10 8.98 12.36
CA GLU A 482 17.60 10.11 11.60
C GLU A 482 18.16 11.41 12.20
N GLY A 483 18.87 12.20 11.39
CA GLY A 483 19.38 13.53 11.76
C GLY A 483 18.26 14.53 12.09
N CYS A 484 17.00 14.13 11.91
CA CYS A 484 15.79 14.86 12.25
C CYS A 484 14.84 13.88 12.98
N ALA A 485 15.08 13.69 14.28
CA ALA A 485 14.15 13.03 15.20
C ALA A 485 12.87 13.88 15.46
N ASN A 486 12.90 15.16 15.06
CA ASN A 486 11.73 16.02 14.91
C ASN A 486 11.43 16.17 13.41
N PRO A 487 10.17 16.15 12.98
CA PRO A 487 9.81 16.60 11.63
C PRO A 487 10.09 18.11 11.48
N PRO A 488 10.32 18.61 10.25
CA PRO A 488 10.32 17.88 8.98
C PRO A 488 11.74 17.49 8.53
N CYS A 489 11.98 16.20 8.27
CA CYS A 489 13.09 15.82 7.38
C CYS A 489 12.72 16.21 5.95
N ALA A 490 13.70 16.66 5.17
CA ALA A 490 13.54 17.09 3.78
C ALA A 490 12.60 16.20 2.97
N LEU A 491 11.76 16.85 2.15
CA LEU A 491 10.81 16.22 1.25
C LEU A 491 11.54 15.29 0.26
N PRO A 492 10.83 14.42 -0.48
CA PRO A 492 11.43 13.80 -1.65
C PRO A 492 11.97 14.95 -2.53
N GLY A 493 13.30 15.04 -2.71
CA GLY A 493 13.90 16.16 -3.45
C GLY A 493 13.32 16.33 -4.86
N GLY A 494 12.83 15.23 -5.45
CA GLY A 494 12.08 15.23 -6.71
C GLY A 494 10.74 15.99 -6.68
N LEU A 495 10.12 16.21 -5.52
CA LEU A 495 8.89 17.02 -5.38
C LEU A 495 9.22 18.52 -5.44
N LEU A 496 10.24 18.97 -4.69
CA LEU A 496 10.71 20.35 -4.78
C LEU A 496 11.30 20.62 -6.17
N GLN A 497 12.00 19.64 -6.75
CA GLN A 497 12.50 19.70 -8.12
C GLN A 497 11.34 19.80 -9.12
N ALA A 498 10.27 19.00 -8.99
CA ALA A 498 9.07 19.14 -9.84
C ALA A 498 8.50 20.57 -9.84
N ILE A 499 8.39 21.19 -8.66
CA ILE A 499 7.89 22.57 -8.49
C ILE A 499 8.88 23.61 -9.05
N THR A 500 10.17 23.48 -8.73
CA THR A 500 11.18 24.51 -9.01
C THR A 500 11.82 24.41 -10.39
N THR A 501 11.84 23.23 -11.01
CA THR A 501 12.37 23.01 -12.37
C THR A 501 11.27 22.90 -13.42
N THR A 502 10.12 23.55 -13.23
CA THR A 502 9.09 23.80 -14.25
C THR A 502 9.64 24.43 -15.55
N GLY A 503 10.86 24.99 -15.52
CA GLY A 503 11.61 25.44 -16.71
C GLY A 503 12.53 24.39 -17.39
N GLU A 504 12.79 23.22 -16.79
CA GLU A 504 13.70 22.19 -17.33
C GLU A 504 12.99 20.90 -17.78
N TYR A 505 11.70 20.73 -17.53
CA TYR A 505 10.89 19.61 -18.06
C TYR A 505 10.55 19.76 -19.56
N VAL A 506 11.55 20.01 -20.39
CA VAL A 506 11.46 20.28 -21.85
C VAL A 506 10.93 19.07 -22.67
N LEU A 507 10.64 17.94 -22.02
CA LEU A 507 10.25 16.68 -22.66
C LEU A 507 8.84 16.18 -22.29
N LEU A 508 8.09 16.93 -21.47
CA LEU A 508 6.69 16.64 -21.20
C LEU A 508 5.82 17.55 -22.07
N SER A 509 4.79 16.99 -22.70
CA SER A 509 3.73 17.78 -23.31
C SER A 509 2.95 18.56 -22.25
N GLU A 510 2.27 19.64 -22.67
CA GLU A 510 1.43 20.47 -21.80
C GLU A 510 0.40 19.64 -21.00
N GLN A 511 -0.16 18.60 -21.62
CA GLN A 511 -1.13 17.70 -20.99
C GLN A 511 -0.50 16.80 -19.91
N GLU A 512 0.76 16.39 -20.09
CA GLU A 512 1.50 15.60 -19.10
C GLU A 512 1.98 16.47 -17.92
N LEU A 513 2.43 17.70 -18.19
CA LEU A 513 2.72 18.70 -17.15
C LEU A 513 1.46 18.98 -16.34
N LYS A 514 0.34 19.25 -17.00
CA LYS A 514 -0.94 19.49 -16.36
C LYS A 514 -1.42 18.31 -15.50
N THR A 515 -1.23 17.09 -15.98
CA THR A 515 -1.51 15.86 -15.21
C THR A 515 -0.63 15.77 -13.97
N LEU A 516 0.67 16.05 -14.11
CA LEU A 516 1.62 16.07 -13.00
C LEU A 516 1.26 17.12 -11.94
N ASP A 517 0.92 18.34 -12.35
CA ASP A 517 0.55 19.44 -11.46
C ASP A 517 -0.71 19.11 -10.64
N ILE A 518 -1.73 18.52 -11.26
CA ILE A 518 -2.96 18.08 -10.59
C ILE A 518 -2.65 17.02 -9.52
N GLU A 519 -1.87 16.00 -9.85
CA GLU A 519 -1.59 14.87 -8.95
C GLU A 519 -0.61 15.25 -7.83
N LEU A 520 0.33 16.16 -8.12
CA LEU A 520 1.20 16.79 -7.14
C LEU A 520 0.39 17.62 -6.13
N TYR A 521 -0.48 18.51 -6.63
CA TYR A 521 -1.35 19.34 -5.80
C TYR A 521 -2.26 18.51 -4.87
N LYS A 522 -2.92 17.47 -5.40
CA LYS A 522 -3.72 16.53 -4.59
C LYS A 522 -2.90 15.88 -3.50
N SER A 523 -1.69 15.43 -3.82
CA SER A 523 -0.77 14.81 -2.84
C SER A 523 -0.44 15.79 -1.70
N LEU A 524 -0.24 17.06 -2.01
CA LEU A 524 0.05 18.12 -1.02
C LEU A 524 -1.18 18.51 -0.18
N LYS A 525 -2.41 18.50 -0.72
CA LYS A 525 -3.65 18.70 0.08
C LYS A 525 -3.95 17.51 1.00
N ILE A 526 -3.77 16.27 0.54
CA ILE A 526 -4.11 15.04 1.30
C ILE A 526 -3.19 14.86 2.51
N THR A 527 -1.90 15.15 2.36
CA THR A 527 -0.95 15.22 3.46
C THR A 527 -0.58 16.67 3.70
N PRO A 528 -1.36 17.43 4.50
CA PRO A 528 -0.97 18.76 4.94
C PRO A 528 0.23 18.61 5.87
N TYR A 529 1.42 18.65 5.27
CA TYR A 529 2.67 18.69 6.00
C TYR A 529 2.64 19.94 6.88
N THR A 530 3.00 19.80 8.16
CA THR A 530 3.33 20.95 8.99
C THR A 530 4.66 21.50 8.50
N TYR A 531 4.61 22.30 7.43
CA TYR A 531 5.76 23.02 6.92
C TYR A 531 6.31 23.90 8.03
N ASP A 532 7.63 24.00 8.09
CA ASP A 532 8.22 25.16 8.73
C ASP A 532 7.97 26.34 7.78
N GLU A 533 6.93 27.13 8.05
CA GLU A 533 6.53 28.32 7.27
C GLU A 533 7.68 29.31 7.09
N TYR A 534 8.73 29.20 7.92
CA TYR A 534 9.93 30.03 7.90
C TYR A 534 11.08 29.45 7.06
N SER A 535 10.86 28.36 6.33
CA SER A 535 11.85 27.73 5.44
C SER A 535 11.64 28.11 3.97
N GLU A 536 12.74 28.37 3.24
CA GLU A 536 12.71 28.71 1.79
C GLU A 536 12.09 27.60 0.92
N GLU A 537 12.13 26.35 1.38
CA GLU A 537 11.42 25.24 0.74
C GLU A 537 9.91 25.34 1.02
N GLY A 538 9.51 25.56 2.27
CA GLY A 538 8.11 25.73 2.69
C GLY A 538 7.40 26.87 1.96
N GLU A 539 8.07 28.01 1.79
CA GLU A 539 7.58 29.15 1.01
C GLU A 539 7.24 28.73 -0.44
N LYS A 540 8.12 27.98 -1.11
CA LYS A 540 7.89 27.49 -2.49
C LYS A 540 6.76 26.46 -2.59
N TYR A 541 6.54 25.65 -1.56
CA TYR A 541 5.35 24.79 -1.50
C TYR A 541 4.08 25.60 -1.33
N GLN A 542 4.09 26.62 -0.45
CA GLN A 542 2.93 27.48 -0.26
C GLN A 542 2.61 28.28 -1.52
N GLU A 543 3.62 28.87 -2.19
CA GLU A 543 3.47 29.54 -3.49
C GLU A 543 2.87 28.59 -4.55
N PHE A 544 3.34 27.35 -4.65
CA PHE A 544 2.76 26.36 -5.56
C PHE A 544 1.30 26.06 -5.19
N MET A 545 1.01 25.80 -3.91
CA MET A 545 -0.34 25.50 -3.44
C MET A 545 -1.31 26.66 -3.70
N ASP A 546 -0.93 27.89 -3.35
CA ASP A 546 -1.71 29.11 -3.58
C ASP A 546 -1.94 29.34 -5.09
N SER A 547 -0.93 29.06 -5.93
CA SER A 547 -1.08 29.15 -7.38
C SER A 547 -2.08 28.15 -7.94
N MET A 548 -2.12 26.93 -7.37
CA MET A 548 -2.97 25.83 -7.82
C MET A 548 -4.38 25.87 -7.19
N ASP A 549 -4.55 26.46 -6.00
CA ASP A 549 -5.82 26.74 -5.33
C ASP A 549 -6.78 27.58 -6.21
N MET A 550 -6.21 28.45 -7.05
CA MET A 550 -6.95 29.26 -8.04
C MET A 550 -7.23 28.53 -9.37
N THR A 551 -6.75 27.31 -9.56
CA THR A 551 -6.92 26.53 -10.80
C THR A 551 -7.97 25.44 -10.65
N ASN A 552 -8.32 24.78 -11.76
CA ASN A 552 -9.18 23.62 -11.74
C ASN A 552 -8.56 22.38 -11.06
N ALA A 553 -7.26 22.35 -10.74
CA ALA A 553 -6.72 21.27 -9.90
C ALA A 553 -7.39 21.26 -8.52
N ASN A 554 -7.66 22.44 -7.95
CA ASN A 554 -8.44 22.54 -6.73
C ASN A 554 -9.88 22.08 -6.92
N LYS A 555 -10.55 22.52 -7.99
CA LYS A 555 -11.92 22.06 -8.28
C LYS A 555 -12.02 20.54 -8.45
N ILE A 556 -11.03 19.90 -9.09
CA ILE A 556 -10.95 18.44 -9.24
C ILE A 556 -10.75 17.77 -7.87
N TYR A 557 -9.83 18.27 -7.04
CA TYR A 557 -9.62 17.75 -5.68
C TYR A 557 -10.88 17.89 -4.81
N GLU A 558 -11.50 19.07 -4.80
CA GLU A 558 -12.74 19.32 -4.06
C GLU A 558 -13.90 18.46 -4.55
N LEU A 559 -14.02 18.23 -5.86
CA LEU A 559 -15.01 17.30 -6.41
C LEU A 559 -14.75 15.87 -5.92
N GLU A 560 -13.51 15.39 -5.92
CA GLU A 560 -13.17 14.04 -5.44
C GLU A 560 -13.53 13.85 -3.94
N GLU A 561 -13.34 14.87 -3.10
CA GLU A 561 -13.75 14.84 -1.68
C GLU A 561 -15.30 14.84 -1.52
N GLU A 562 -16.05 15.65 -2.27
CA GLU A 562 -17.53 15.66 -2.22
C GLU A 562 -18.15 14.36 -2.76
N LEU A 563 -17.51 13.76 -3.77
CA LEU A 563 -17.89 12.43 -4.26
C LEU A 563 -17.66 11.34 -3.20
N ALA A 564 -16.60 11.49 -2.37
CA ALA A 564 -16.30 10.58 -1.28
C ALA A 564 -17.28 10.73 -0.09
N THR A 565 -17.73 11.96 0.23
CA THR A 565 -18.76 12.23 1.25
C THR A 565 -20.17 11.83 0.79
N LYS A 566 -20.38 11.70 -0.52
CA LYS A 566 -21.65 11.43 -1.22
C LYS A 566 -22.66 12.58 -1.18
N ASP A 567 -22.21 13.82 -0.99
CA ASP A 567 -23.09 14.99 -1.16
C ASP A 567 -23.33 15.26 -2.65
N THR A 568 -24.43 14.74 -3.19
CA THR A 568 -24.81 14.92 -4.59
C THR A 568 -25.17 16.36 -4.96
N ILE A 569 -25.53 17.20 -3.99
CA ILE A 569 -25.90 18.59 -4.23
C ILE A 569 -24.63 19.45 -4.28
N SER A 570 -23.74 19.32 -3.30
CA SER A 570 -22.44 20.00 -3.30
C SER A 570 -21.61 19.60 -4.52
N ALA A 571 -21.50 18.29 -4.80
CA ALA A 571 -20.76 17.79 -5.96
C ALA A 571 -21.32 18.33 -7.29
N GLN A 572 -22.64 18.39 -7.48
CA GLN A 572 -23.22 18.98 -8.70
C GLN A 572 -22.94 20.48 -8.81
N GLN A 573 -23.06 21.24 -7.72
CA GLN A 573 -22.77 22.69 -7.72
C GLN A 573 -21.30 22.98 -8.09
N LYS A 574 -20.35 22.19 -7.58
CA LYS A 574 -18.93 22.32 -7.93
C LYS A 574 -18.64 21.91 -9.38
N LEU A 575 -19.34 20.89 -9.89
CA LEU A 575 -19.22 20.42 -11.27
C LEU A 575 -19.76 21.46 -12.27
N ASP A 576 -20.88 22.10 -11.94
CA ASP A 576 -21.46 23.18 -12.76
C ASP A 576 -20.50 24.39 -12.84
N ALA A 577 -19.75 24.68 -11.77
CA ALA A 577 -18.71 25.70 -11.70
C ALA A 577 -17.33 25.27 -12.25
N PHE A 578 -17.18 24.03 -12.71
CA PHE A 578 -15.95 23.52 -13.30
C PHE A 578 -15.93 23.79 -14.81
N GLU A 579 -15.37 24.93 -15.22
CA GLU A 579 -15.02 25.21 -16.62
C GLU A 579 -13.69 24.51 -16.95
N ALA A 580 -13.71 23.52 -17.84
CA ALA A 580 -12.53 22.71 -18.17
C ALA A 580 -11.71 23.29 -19.34
N TYR A 581 -10.39 23.32 -19.20
CA TYR A 581 -9.43 23.76 -20.21
C TYR A 581 -8.45 22.64 -20.55
N GLY A 582 -8.46 22.21 -21.81
CA GLY A 582 -7.63 21.09 -22.30
C GLY A 582 -8.19 19.71 -21.98
N ASP A 583 -7.61 18.68 -22.59
CA ASP A 583 -8.17 17.32 -22.62
C ASP A 583 -8.21 16.65 -21.24
N VAL A 584 -7.18 16.86 -20.39
CA VAL A 584 -7.14 16.31 -19.02
C VAL A 584 -8.35 16.76 -18.20
N GLU A 585 -8.59 18.07 -18.15
CA GLU A 585 -9.69 18.64 -17.36
C GLU A 585 -11.06 18.27 -17.96
N LEU A 586 -11.16 18.22 -19.29
CA LEU A 586 -12.37 17.81 -20.00
C LEU A 586 -12.70 16.33 -19.71
N ASN A 587 -11.70 15.47 -19.63
CA ASN A 587 -11.87 14.06 -19.25
C ASN A 587 -12.37 13.93 -17.80
N TYR A 588 -11.78 14.66 -16.84
CA TYR A 588 -12.29 14.70 -15.46
C TYR A 588 -13.74 15.16 -15.42
N LYS A 589 -14.07 16.28 -16.07
CA LYS A 589 -15.43 16.83 -16.09
C LYS A 589 -16.45 15.82 -16.62
N LYS A 590 -16.19 15.21 -17.78
CA LYS A 590 -17.07 14.17 -18.37
C LYS A 590 -17.26 12.96 -17.45
N VAL A 591 -16.19 12.49 -16.80
CA VAL A 591 -16.29 11.34 -15.89
C VAL A 591 -17.10 11.70 -14.65
N PHE A 592 -16.91 12.88 -14.07
CA PHE A 592 -17.71 13.36 -12.94
C PHE A 592 -19.19 13.57 -13.32
N GLU A 593 -19.48 14.14 -14.50
CA GLU A 593 -20.83 14.28 -15.04
C GLU A 593 -21.57 12.94 -15.11
N VAL A 594 -20.93 11.90 -15.66
CA VAL A 594 -21.53 10.56 -15.70
C VAL A 594 -21.65 9.97 -14.30
N TYR A 595 -20.63 10.08 -13.44
CA TYR A 595 -20.63 9.48 -12.10
C TYR A 595 -21.73 10.06 -11.19
N ILE A 596 -21.90 11.38 -11.19
CA ILE A 596 -22.95 12.09 -10.44
C ILE A 596 -24.34 11.74 -10.98
N ASN A 597 -24.49 11.60 -12.30
CA ASN A 597 -25.78 11.26 -12.92
C ASN A 597 -26.15 9.77 -12.89
N THR A 598 -25.21 8.88 -12.61
CA THR A 598 -25.43 7.43 -12.61
C THR A 598 -25.15 6.82 -11.24
N TRP A 599 -23.89 6.55 -10.92
CA TRP A 599 -23.45 5.76 -9.76
C TRP A 599 -23.85 6.39 -8.42
N MET A 600 -23.74 7.72 -8.26
CA MET A 600 -24.20 8.38 -7.03
C MET A 600 -25.72 8.27 -6.80
N LYS A 601 -26.50 8.15 -7.89
CA LYS A 601 -27.95 7.97 -7.85
C LYS A 601 -28.37 6.48 -7.76
N GLY A 602 -27.39 5.57 -7.63
CA GLY A 602 -27.61 4.12 -7.58
C GLY A 602 -27.93 3.48 -8.93
N LYS A 603 -27.79 4.21 -10.04
CA LYS A 603 -27.96 3.70 -11.40
C LYS A 603 -26.60 3.25 -11.93
N TYR A 604 -26.34 1.96 -11.95
CA TYR A 604 -25.07 1.40 -12.46
C TYR A 604 -25.10 1.05 -13.95
N GLU A 605 -26.29 1.02 -14.56
CA GLU A 605 -26.45 0.88 -16.01
C GLU A 605 -26.18 2.24 -16.69
N LEU A 606 -25.11 2.28 -17.48
CA LEU A 606 -24.69 3.45 -18.26
C LEU A 606 -25.53 3.57 -19.53
N GLU A 607 -25.87 4.80 -19.92
CA GLU A 607 -26.52 5.03 -21.21
C GLU A 607 -25.52 4.83 -22.36
N ALA A 608 -26.02 4.60 -23.58
CA ALA A 608 -25.16 4.31 -24.73
C ALA A 608 -24.16 5.45 -25.03
N GLN A 609 -24.58 6.70 -24.80
CA GLN A 609 -23.75 7.89 -24.94
C GLN A 609 -22.69 7.99 -23.83
N ASP A 610 -23.08 7.82 -22.56
CA ASP A 610 -22.16 7.78 -21.42
C ASP A 610 -21.08 6.71 -21.59
N SER A 611 -21.48 5.50 -21.99
CA SER A 611 -20.58 4.37 -22.22
C SER A 611 -19.61 4.64 -23.38
N SER A 612 -20.02 5.40 -24.39
CA SER A 612 -19.14 5.85 -25.48
C SER A 612 -18.09 6.84 -24.98
N TYR A 613 -18.50 7.89 -24.26
CA TYR A 613 -17.58 8.89 -23.72
C TYR A 613 -16.59 8.30 -22.72
N LEU A 614 -17.06 7.46 -21.79
CA LEU A 614 -16.17 6.76 -20.85
C LEU A 614 -15.20 5.84 -21.60
N ARG A 615 -15.59 5.25 -22.73
CA ARG A 615 -14.70 4.35 -23.50
C ARG A 615 -13.63 5.10 -24.29
N GLU A 616 -13.97 6.27 -24.82
CA GLU A 616 -13.00 7.21 -25.42
C GLU A 616 -11.94 7.64 -24.40
N ILE A 617 -12.35 7.90 -23.14
CA ILE A 617 -11.44 8.28 -22.05
C ILE A 617 -10.62 7.09 -21.55
N ALA A 618 -11.27 5.95 -21.29
CA ALA A 618 -10.63 4.75 -20.75
C ALA A 618 -9.55 4.14 -21.65
N ASN A 619 -9.63 4.40 -22.97
CA ASN A 619 -8.64 3.97 -23.97
C ASN A 619 -7.43 4.93 -24.11
N GLN A 620 -7.43 6.09 -23.45
CA GLN A 620 -6.30 7.03 -23.46
C GLN A 620 -5.20 6.57 -22.48
N SER A 621 -4.00 7.15 -22.62
CA SER A 621 -2.89 6.95 -21.66
C SER A 621 -3.15 7.78 -20.39
N PRO A 622 -3.19 7.17 -19.19
CA PRO A 622 -3.36 7.90 -17.92
C PRO A 622 -2.30 8.98 -17.68
N ARG A 623 -1.12 8.85 -18.30
CA ARG A 623 -0.03 9.83 -18.24
C ARG A 623 -0.36 11.16 -18.93
N VAL A 624 -1.17 11.12 -19.99
CA VAL A 624 -1.54 12.27 -20.82
C VAL A 624 -2.96 12.76 -20.51
N ALA A 625 -3.84 11.85 -20.08
CA ALA A 625 -5.26 12.09 -19.88
C ALA A 625 -5.72 12.13 -18.40
N GLY A 626 -4.78 11.97 -17.45
CA GLY A 626 -5.04 11.99 -16.01
C GLY A 626 -5.75 10.76 -15.44
N ASN A 627 -6.02 10.77 -14.12
CA ASN A 627 -6.68 9.65 -13.45
C ASN A 627 -8.16 9.46 -13.84
N ALA A 628 -8.74 10.41 -14.58
CA ALA A 628 -10.04 10.25 -15.23
C ALA A 628 -10.10 8.96 -16.09
N VAL A 629 -8.96 8.56 -16.68
CA VAL A 629 -8.82 7.27 -17.39
C VAL A 629 -9.11 6.08 -16.48
N TYR A 630 -8.53 6.03 -15.27
CA TYR A 630 -8.75 4.95 -14.32
C TYR A 630 -10.19 4.92 -13.81
N MET A 631 -10.77 6.09 -13.53
CA MET A 631 -12.18 6.21 -13.13
C MET A 631 -13.11 5.68 -14.23
N ALA A 632 -12.89 6.06 -15.50
CA ALA A 632 -13.68 5.58 -16.62
C ALA A 632 -13.55 4.05 -16.83
N ARG A 633 -12.34 3.49 -16.66
CA ARG A 633 -12.10 2.03 -16.70
C ARG A 633 -12.90 1.29 -15.61
N VAL A 634 -12.91 1.82 -14.38
CA VAL A 634 -13.71 1.28 -13.27
C VAL A 634 -15.20 1.35 -13.59
N MET A 635 -15.70 2.48 -14.09
CA MET A 635 -17.12 2.65 -14.42
C MET A 635 -17.59 1.70 -15.54
N LEU A 636 -16.73 1.43 -16.52
CA LEU A 636 -16.99 0.46 -17.59
C LEU A 636 -16.72 -1.00 -17.21
N SER A 637 -16.16 -1.26 -16.03
CA SER A 637 -15.67 -2.58 -15.61
C SER A 637 -14.68 -3.20 -16.62
N ILE A 638 -13.80 -2.40 -17.21
CA ILE A 638 -12.74 -2.88 -18.10
C ILE A 638 -11.39 -2.88 -17.38
N ASP A 639 -10.71 -4.02 -17.43
CA ASP A 639 -9.33 -4.18 -16.97
C ASP A 639 -8.41 -4.17 -18.21
N THR A 640 -7.87 -2.99 -18.51
CA THR A 640 -6.91 -2.80 -19.59
C THR A 640 -5.53 -2.61 -18.99
N ILE A 641 -4.62 -3.53 -19.27
CA ILE A 641 -3.19 -3.31 -19.03
C ILE A 641 -2.76 -2.13 -19.88
N ASP A 642 -2.12 -1.13 -19.29
CA ASP A 642 -1.46 -0.04 -20.01
C ASP A 642 -0.26 -0.60 -20.79
N THR A 643 -0.53 -1.21 -21.95
CA THR A 643 0.48 -1.79 -22.85
C THR A 643 1.16 -0.74 -23.72
N GLU A 644 1.22 0.52 -23.25
CA GLU A 644 2.24 1.47 -23.68
C GLU A 644 3.58 0.92 -23.24
N THR A 645 4.04 -0.04 -24.06
CA THR A 645 5.35 -0.64 -23.95
C THR A 645 6.31 0.53 -24.00
N TYR A 646 7.14 0.65 -22.96
CA TYR A 646 8.25 1.58 -22.92
C TYR A 646 9.31 1.16 -23.95
N SER A 647 8.96 1.19 -25.24
CA SER A 647 9.84 1.84 -26.19
C SER A 647 10.03 3.23 -25.62
N ALA A 648 11.16 3.43 -24.94
CA ALA A 648 11.84 4.69 -25.08
C ALA A 648 11.81 4.98 -26.58
N LYS A 649 10.96 5.95 -27.00
CA LYS A 649 11.08 6.56 -28.32
C LYS A 649 12.54 6.96 -28.37
N SER A 650 13.33 6.18 -29.12
CA SER A 650 14.78 6.20 -29.01
C SER A 650 15.18 7.66 -29.11
N MET A 651 15.84 8.18 -28.06
CA MET A 651 16.20 9.59 -28.00
C MET A 651 17.26 9.85 -29.06
N THR A 652 16.81 9.98 -30.31
CA THR A 652 17.61 10.50 -31.40
C THR A 652 17.94 11.91 -31.00
N GLN A 653 19.24 12.11 -30.76
CA GLN A 653 19.87 13.26 -30.11
C GLN A 653 19.70 14.59 -30.89
N SER A 654 18.88 14.60 -31.93
CA SER A 654 18.69 15.68 -32.90
C SER A 654 17.92 16.88 -32.34
N ASN A 655 16.97 16.69 -31.42
CA ASN A 655 16.06 17.78 -31.03
C ASN A 655 16.69 18.74 -30.00
N ASN A 656 17.50 18.25 -29.07
CA ASN A 656 18.22 19.12 -28.11
C ASN A 656 19.23 20.04 -28.82
N LEU A 657 19.86 19.56 -29.90
CA LEU A 657 20.80 20.36 -30.70
C LEU A 657 20.15 21.53 -31.43
N LEU A 658 18.85 21.47 -31.77
CA LEU A 658 18.12 22.62 -32.33
C LEU A 658 17.72 23.64 -31.24
N PHE A 659 17.41 23.19 -30.02
CA PHE A 659 16.90 24.07 -28.97
C PHE A 659 17.96 25.06 -28.45
N GLU A 660 19.22 24.63 -28.33
CA GLU A 660 20.34 25.51 -27.97
C GLU A 660 20.65 26.58 -29.04
N GLN A 661 20.21 26.37 -30.29
CA GLN A 661 20.47 27.28 -31.40
C GLN A 661 19.47 28.42 -31.49
N LEU A 662 18.23 28.27 -31.00
CA LEU A 662 17.28 29.39 -30.92
C LEU A 662 17.72 30.38 -29.82
N LYS A 663 18.18 31.57 -30.20
CA LYS A 663 18.61 32.63 -29.25
C LYS A 663 17.67 33.82 -29.33
N LEU A 664 17.31 34.37 -28.17
CA LEU A 664 16.57 35.63 -28.02
C LEU A 664 17.42 36.59 -27.18
N TYR A 665 17.68 37.80 -27.67
CA TYR A 665 18.49 38.79 -26.96
C TYR A 665 18.16 40.24 -27.39
N PRO A 666 18.20 41.23 -26.46
CA PRO A 666 18.23 41.05 -25.02
C PRO A 666 16.93 40.40 -24.53
N ASN A 667 17.02 39.58 -23.48
CA ASN A 667 15.86 38.98 -22.82
C ASN A 667 16.11 39.04 -21.31
N PRO A 668 15.45 39.94 -20.54
CA PRO A 668 14.36 40.81 -20.97
C PRO A 668 14.74 41.94 -21.95
N GLY A 669 13.82 42.31 -22.84
CA GLY A 669 13.94 43.44 -23.78
C GLY A 669 12.85 44.50 -23.58
N SER A 670 13.07 45.72 -24.08
CA SER A 670 12.16 46.87 -23.88
C SER A 670 11.66 47.53 -25.17
N GLU A 671 12.44 47.48 -26.25
CA GLU A 671 12.07 48.07 -27.55
C GLU A 671 12.12 46.99 -28.64
N TYR A 672 13.25 46.30 -28.75
CA TYR A 672 13.44 45.19 -29.68
C TYR A 672 13.98 43.95 -28.97
N ILE A 673 13.53 42.79 -29.43
CA ILE A 673 14.13 41.49 -29.10
C ILE A 673 14.61 40.86 -30.40
N HIS A 674 15.92 40.69 -30.53
CA HIS A 674 16.54 40.00 -31.65
C HIS A 674 16.38 38.49 -31.47
N TYR A 675 16.11 37.80 -32.57
CA TYR A 675 16.07 36.35 -32.62
C TYR A 675 17.15 35.84 -33.60
N GLN A 676 17.75 34.71 -33.24
CA GLN A 676 18.53 33.87 -34.15
C GLN A 676 17.91 32.48 -34.11
N LEU A 677 17.36 32.03 -35.23
CA LEU A 677 16.78 30.70 -35.40
C LEU A 677 17.90 29.67 -35.61
N PRO A 678 17.67 28.36 -35.33
CA PRO A 678 18.52 27.29 -35.85
C PRO A 678 18.69 27.40 -37.37
N ILE A 679 19.76 26.83 -37.93
CA ILE A 679 19.98 26.89 -39.39
C ILE A 679 18.85 26.15 -40.11
N ILE A 680 17.99 26.92 -40.77
CA ILE A 680 16.86 26.43 -41.57
C ILE A 680 17.39 26.23 -43.00
N GLU A 681 17.90 25.04 -43.32
CA GLU A 681 18.27 24.67 -44.69
C GLU A 681 17.11 23.94 -45.38
N ASN A 682 16.52 24.60 -46.38
CA ASN A 682 15.43 24.09 -47.22
C ASN A 682 14.11 23.82 -46.49
N GLU A 683 13.92 24.45 -45.33
CA GLU A 683 12.65 24.41 -44.58
C GLU A 683 12.04 25.82 -44.53
N THR A 684 10.73 25.89 -44.33
CA THR A 684 10.03 27.14 -44.02
C THR A 684 9.35 26.98 -42.68
N GLY A 685 9.08 28.10 -42.01
CA GLY A 685 8.44 28.07 -40.71
C GLY A 685 7.57 29.29 -40.45
N ILE A 686 6.73 29.16 -39.44
CA ILE A 686 5.90 30.23 -38.91
C ILE A 686 6.45 30.56 -37.51
N VAL A 687 6.73 31.83 -37.26
CA VAL A 687 7.05 32.33 -35.93
C VAL A 687 5.83 33.03 -35.35
N ARG A 688 5.51 32.74 -34.09
CA ARG A 688 4.45 33.40 -33.31
C ARG A 688 5.02 34.01 -32.04
N ILE A 689 4.49 35.17 -31.64
CA ILE A 689 4.57 35.64 -30.26
C ILE A 689 3.20 35.41 -29.62
N ILE A 690 3.18 34.71 -28.49
CA ILE A 690 1.97 34.31 -27.77
C ILE A 690 2.07 34.84 -26.33
N ASP A 691 0.97 35.36 -25.76
CA ASP A 691 0.92 35.74 -24.34
C ASP A 691 0.60 34.54 -23.42
N VAL A 692 0.59 34.77 -22.10
CA VAL A 692 0.30 33.74 -21.09
C VAL A 692 -1.12 33.16 -21.14
N SER A 693 -2.02 33.73 -21.94
CA SER A 693 -3.38 33.19 -22.17
C SER A 693 -3.50 32.36 -23.45
N GLY A 694 -2.40 32.13 -24.17
CA GLY A 694 -2.41 31.45 -25.47
C GLY A 694 -2.81 32.35 -26.64
N LYS A 695 -2.99 33.66 -26.41
CA LYS A 695 -3.37 34.59 -27.48
C LYS A 695 -2.16 35.00 -28.32
N ILE A 696 -2.26 34.77 -29.63
CA ILE A 696 -1.28 35.21 -30.62
C ILE A 696 -1.29 36.75 -30.69
N ILE A 697 -0.14 37.36 -30.46
CA ILE A 697 0.11 38.81 -30.51
C ILE A 697 0.59 39.23 -31.91
N THR A 698 1.47 38.43 -32.51
CA THR A 698 1.92 38.60 -33.90
C THR A 698 2.41 37.27 -34.47
N GLU A 699 2.35 37.13 -35.78
CA GLU A 699 2.74 35.94 -36.54
C GLU A 699 3.45 36.36 -37.84
N TRP A 700 4.50 35.65 -38.24
CA TRP A 700 5.15 35.86 -39.55
C TRP A 700 5.88 34.61 -40.07
N GLU A 701 6.00 34.51 -41.39
CA GLU A 701 6.76 33.45 -42.06
C GLU A 701 8.27 33.72 -42.09
N VAL A 702 9.06 32.65 -41.89
CA VAL A 702 10.51 32.62 -41.95
C VAL A 702 11.00 31.53 -42.92
N ASN A 703 12.12 31.81 -43.57
CA ASN A 703 12.79 30.94 -44.55
C ASN A 703 14.32 31.03 -44.35
N ASN A 704 15.09 30.31 -45.16
CA ASN A 704 16.56 30.28 -45.09
C ASN A 704 17.23 31.68 -45.06
N GLU A 705 16.59 32.70 -45.66
CA GLU A 705 17.12 34.08 -45.74
C GLU A 705 16.87 34.91 -44.47
N LYS A 706 15.99 34.44 -43.57
CA LYS A 706 15.52 35.17 -42.37
C LYS A 706 15.84 34.46 -41.06
N THR A 707 16.99 33.78 -40.99
CA THR A 707 17.45 33.09 -39.77
C THR A 707 17.84 34.03 -38.64
N ILE A 708 18.08 35.32 -38.91
CA ILE A 708 18.29 36.37 -37.90
C ILE A 708 17.28 37.50 -38.16
N GLY A 709 16.65 38.01 -37.10
CA GLY A 709 15.73 39.14 -37.19
C GLY A 709 15.45 39.80 -35.85
N SER A 710 14.42 40.64 -35.80
CA SER A 710 14.02 41.38 -34.60
C SER A 710 12.52 41.61 -34.54
N VAL A 711 11.95 41.51 -33.34
CA VAL A 711 10.55 41.87 -33.05
C VAL A 711 10.53 43.21 -32.33
N ASP A 712 9.73 44.16 -32.82
CA ASP A 712 9.36 45.38 -32.10
C ASP A 712 8.40 45.02 -30.96
N VAL A 713 8.90 45.04 -29.72
CA VAL A 713 8.14 44.75 -28.50
C VAL A 713 7.71 46.02 -27.76
N SER A 714 8.03 47.22 -28.28
CA SER A 714 7.71 48.50 -27.63
C SER A 714 6.20 48.75 -27.43
N LYS A 715 5.37 48.03 -28.19
CA LYS A 715 3.90 48.08 -28.16
C LYS A 715 3.27 46.98 -27.31
N TYR A 716 4.07 46.05 -26.80
CA TYR A 716 3.57 44.94 -25.99
C TYR A 716 3.44 45.38 -24.53
N SER A 717 2.52 44.78 -23.80
CA SER A 717 2.41 45.01 -22.37
C SER A 717 3.65 44.45 -21.65
N LYS A 718 4.01 45.05 -20.52
CA LYS A 718 5.10 44.52 -19.67
C LYS A 718 4.68 43.15 -19.14
N GLY A 719 5.51 42.12 -19.31
CA GLY A 719 5.11 40.76 -18.94
C GLY A 719 5.92 39.64 -19.60
N VAL A 720 5.39 38.43 -19.48
CA VAL A 720 5.94 37.19 -20.06
C VAL A 720 5.18 36.84 -21.34
N TYR A 721 5.95 36.42 -22.34
CA TYR A 721 5.47 35.94 -23.64
C TYR A 721 6.24 34.67 -24.03
N PHE A 722 5.71 33.97 -25.04
CA PHE A 722 6.34 32.82 -25.65
C PHE A 722 6.66 33.13 -27.12
N PHE A 723 7.91 32.91 -27.52
CA PHE A 723 8.36 32.90 -28.90
C PHE A 723 8.28 31.46 -29.40
N GLU A 724 7.40 31.20 -30.35
CA GLU A 724 7.17 29.88 -30.93
C GLU A 724 7.65 29.86 -32.38
N LEU A 725 8.37 28.80 -32.78
CA LEU A 725 8.73 28.49 -34.15
C LEU A 725 8.15 27.12 -34.52
N GLN A 726 7.24 27.10 -35.49
CA GLN A 726 6.69 25.91 -36.13
C GLN A 726 7.37 25.73 -37.50
N LEU A 727 8.05 24.61 -37.74
CA LEU A 727 8.68 24.27 -39.03
C LEU A 727 7.77 23.36 -39.87
N THR A 728 7.95 23.34 -41.20
CA THR A 728 7.18 22.52 -42.16
C THR A 728 7.26 20.99 -41.98
N ASN A 729 8.00 20.51 -40.99
CA ASN A 729 8.19 19.09 -40.63
C ASN A 729 7.57 18.74 -39.26
N ASP A 730 6.59 19.55 -38.82
CA ASP A 730 5.91 19.48 -37.52
C ASP A 730 6.82 19.61 -36.29
N LYS A 731 8.06 20.08 -36.44
CA LYS A 731 8.89 20.47 -35.29
C LYS A 731 8.43 21.81 -34.74
N PHE A 732 8.18 21.84 -33.42
CA PHE A 732 7.93 23.04 -32.64
C PHE A 732 9.12 23.36 -31.74
N ILE A 733 9.43 24.65 -31.61
CA ILE A 733 10.40 25.18 -30.64
C ILE A 733 9.75 26.38 -29.93
N VAL A 734 9.65 26.33 -28.59
CA VAL A 734 9.07 27.41 -27.78
C VAL A 734 10.12 27.97 -26.83
N LYS A 735 10.22 29.30 -26.71
CA LYS A 735 11.17 29.98 -25.81
C LYS A 735 10.56 31.18 -25.10
N LYS A 736 10.74 31.24 -23.78
CA LYS A 736 10.25 32.33 -22.92
C LYS A 736 10.91 33.67 -23.30
N MET A 737 10.08 34.69 -23.47
CA MET A 737 10.44 36.06 -23.83
C MET A 737 9.87 37.02 -22.77
N ILE A 738 10.64 38.00 -22.31
CA ILE A 738 10.23 38.93 -21.24
C ILE A 738 10.30 40.38 -21.76
N VAL A 739 9.20 41.10 -21.64
CA VAL A 739 9.06 42.52 -22.06
C VAL A 739 9.02 43.42 -20.82
N LYS A 740 9.81 44.51 -20.84
CA LYS A 740 10.16 45.34 -19.68
C LYS A 740 9.34 46.61 -19.45
#